data_AF-A0A5J6P8E8-F1
#
_entry.id   AF-A0A5J6P8E8-F1
#
_cell.length_a   1.000
_cell.length_b   1.000
_cell.length_c   1.000
_cell.angle_alpha   90.00
_cell.angle_beta   90.00
_cell.angle_gamma   90.00
#
_symmetry.space_group_name_H-M   'P 1'
#
loop_
_entity.id
_entity.type
_entity.pdbx_description
1 polymer ?
#
loop_
_entity_poly.entity_id
_entity_poly.type
_entity_poly.pdbx_seq_one_letter_code
_entity_poly.pdbx_strand_id
1 'polypeptide(L)'
;MSFLESPFNPMATFETQASLSSTASLDPKLSRTHYYDGRLLKASDLVRDQFYLDERLCEVGRVLGQGVVRGLQVRLNPQGGLDIQAGLAIAPSGRVLELETDIEGLKLTDDALLNSFNPNFRSLAAGLYALVIRYAQKGVGTAEVFPKDLESQRGFYFNAYEEGVEFALQKLAQPLPLQHLQQMPADEIALYARAQLVRPLLVNNPGQPVGLDESSVALGLLAVERGMPQWFDQGLLRRPFRSAQALNYVQIDLYNHYDELLRALLAQRQVLPNRDQFLASRYFSVLPPVGAIPKGAIDPENGYQHFFPAGYEVSISPLREDDVAAVVQQSMMLEPIDLQRERDVDIMVAVVLDDLQFATVARQLQHLADKVAGQKEDFAQPPHLDEFFLGSARLNSAASDNPSLWKNIWSKASRVFYVRRPIRVAETQVSAVVLATGTLEELKNSSVLLEQLEAAKKSVETMEKNLASTINQHQLALANNQLLSQQIIELNNALEATKAELTALQESSASSADLTAALQEIEALNQQIASHKKALDIAQKQLASSQANTLEAQQDAQQVRTFMVTLLESQSVQWESMELLAKLRIPNEAEAEEAQKKLLETLGRNSDAQQQLVQLLVLMPAAYDALNWPSLLFVFEKDQPKALREHLLADASISFLELMLKFGESNGFPTELQAAWKKRLTALRRRGG
;
A
#
# COMPACT_ATOMS: atom_id res chain seq x y z
N MET A 1 -47.64 25.80 -72.52
CA MET A 1 -48.00 24.37 -72.59
C MET A 1 -46.68 23.61 -72.73
N SER A 2 -46.17 22.94 -71.71
CA SER A 2 -46.51 21.58 -71.25
C SER A 2 -45.89 21.45 -69.84
N PHE A 3 -46.63 21.50 -68.73
CA PHE A 3 -47.19 20.35 -67.99
C PHE A 3 -46.46 19.01 -68.16
N LEU A 4 -46.16 18.40 -67.00
CA LEU A 4 -45.72 17.02 -66.72
C LEU A 4 -44.23 16.72 -66.89
N GLU A 5 -43.49 16.83 -65.79
CA GLU A 5 -42.66 15.73 -65.29
C GLU A 5 -42.57 15.86 -63.75
N SER A 6 -43.41 15.07 -63.08
CA SER A 6 -43.41 14.90 -61.63
C SER A 6 -42.25 13.99 -61.24
N PRO A 7 -41.37 14.34 -60.28
CA PRO A 7 -40.38 13.41 -59.74
C PRO A 7 -40.95 12.51 -58.64
N PHE A 8 -42.27 12.29 -58.60
CA PHE A 8 -42.81 11.12 -57.93
C PHE A 8 -42.54 9.90 -58.80
N ASN A 9 -41.39 9.28 -58.57
CA ASN A 9 -41.18 7.89 -58.91
C ASN A 9 -41.34 7.04 -57.63
N PRO A 10 -42.56 6.58 -57.28
CA PRO A 10 -42.77 5.69 -56.16
C PRO A 10 -42.43 4.27 -56.62
N MET A 11 -41.13 3.96 -56.77
CA MET A 11 -40.52 2.63 -56.87
C MET A 11 -39.14 2.78 -57.50
N ALA A 12 -38.21 3.29 -56.70
CA ALA A 12 -36.83 2.85 -56.80
C ALA A 12 -36.55 2.08 -55.51
N THR A 13 -37.07 0.86 -55.44
CA THR A 13 -36.39 -0.20 -54.72
C THR A 13 -34.95 -0.19 -55.22
N PHE A 14 -34.01 0.22 -54.37
CA PHE A 14 -32.62 -0.14 -54.60
C PHE A 14 -32.56 -1.66 -54.60
N GLU A 15 -32.61 -2.26 -55.78
CA GLU A 15 -32.11 -3.60 -56.02
C GLU A 15 -30.60 -3.56 -55.80
N THR A 16 -30.19 -3.61 -54.53
CA THR A 16 -28.90 -4.21 -54.18
C THR A 16 -29.01 -5.67 -54.56
N GLN A 17 -28.45 -6.04 -55.72
CA GLN A 17 -28.21 -7.42 -56.20
C GLN A 17 -28.56 -8.50 -55.16
N ALA A 18 -29.82 -8.91 -55.19
CA ALA A 18 -30.48 -9.63 -54.09
C ALA A 18 -30.24 -11.15 -54.14
N SER A 19 -29.02 -11.59 -54.45
CA SER A 19 -28.69 -13.03 -54.42
C SER A 19 -27.64 -13.44 -53.39
N LEU A 20 -27.03 -12.49 -52.66
CA LEU A 20 -26.12 -12.77 -51.54
C LEU A 20 -26.32 -11.85 -50.31
N SER A 21 -26.96 -10.69 -50.49
CA SER A 21 -27.16 -9.67 -49.45
C SER A 21 -28.38 -9.92 -48.54
N SER A 22 -29.30 -10.84 -48.90
CA SER A 22 -30.47 -11.16 -48.07
C SER A 22 -30.15 -11.98 -46.82
N THR A 23 -28.89 -12.31 -46.59
CA THR A 23 -28.43 -13.06 -45.42
C THR A 23 -28.04 -12.14 -44.25
N ALA A 24 -27.91 -10.82 -44.49
CA ALA A 24 -27.57 -9.85 -43.45
C ALA A 24 -28.83 -9.07 -43.03
N SER A 25 -29.28 -9.29 -41.79
CA SER A 25 -30.38 -8.54 -41.19
C SER A 25 -29.94 -7.09 -40.96
N LEU A 26 -30.56 -6.14 -41.65
CA LEU A 26 -30.41 -4.72 -41.34
C LEU A 26 -31.03 -4.43 -39.97
N ASP A 27 -30.29 -3.77 -39.07
CA ASP A 27 -30.81 -3.41 -37.75
C ASP A 27 -31.68 -2.14 -37.83
N PRO A 28 -32.99 -2.22 -37.52
CA PRO A 28 -33.86 -1.05 -37.51
C PRO A 28 -33.49 0.00 -36.45
N LYS A 29 -32.81 -0.39 -35.36
CA LYS A 29 -32.35 0.54 -34.31
C LYS A 29 -31.20 1.42 -34.77
N LEU A 30 -30.42 0.96 -35.75
CA LEU A 30 -29.35 1.72 -36.39
C LEU A 30 -29.82 2.48 -37.64
N SER A 31 -31.10 2.86 -37.68
CA SER A 31 -31.64 3.70 -38.75
C SER A 31 -31.55 5.18 -38.38
N ARG A 32 -31.00 5.99 -39.30
CA ARG A 32 -30.90 7.45 -39.15
C ARG A 32 -31.77 8.19 -40.15
N THR A 33 -32.20 9.39 -39.80
CA THR A 33 -32.93 10.24 -40.75
C THR A 33 -31.98 10.74 -41.85
N HIS A 34 -32.42 10.63 -43.10
CA HIS A 34 -31.73 11.26 -44.24
C HIS A 34 -32.29 12.68 -44.44
N TYR A 35 -31.49 13.67 -44.06
CA TYR A 35 -31.80 15.09 -44.28
C TYR A 35 -31.41 15.51 -45.69
N TYR A 36 -32.32 16.21 -46.36
CA TYR A 36 -32.14 16.78 -47.69
C TYR A 36 -33.02 18.01 -47.86
N ASP A 37 -32.65 18.88 -48.78
CA ASP A 37 -33.36 20.14 -49.03
C ASP A 37 -34.81 19.88 -49.45
N GLY A 38 -35.74 20.61 -48.81
CA GLY A 38 -37.18 20.48 -49.05
C GLY A 38 -37.89 19.40 -48.21
N ARG A 39 -37.17 18.65 -47.35
CA ARG A 39 -37.80 17.77 -46.37
C ARG A 39 -38.35 18.57 -45.17
N LEU A 40 -39.62 18.33 -44.82
CA LEU A 40 -40.20 18.90 -43.60
C LEU A 40 -39.63 18.19 -42.35
N LEU A 41 -39.08 18.95 -41.41
CA LEU A 41 -38.59 18.42 -40.13
C LEU A 41 -39.76 17.97 -39.24
N LYS A 42 -39.70 16.73 -38.74
CA LYS A 42 -40.71 16.15 -37.85
C LYS A 42 -40.08 15.75 -36.51
N ALA A 43 -40.86 15.77 -35.44
CA ALA A 43 -40.43 15.23 -34.14
C ALA A 43 -39.97 13.77 -34.24
N SER A 44 -40.63 12.95 -35.06
CA SER A 44 -40.24 11.56 -35.31
C SER A 44 -38.84 11.41 -35.93
N ASP A 45 -38.39 12.41 -36.69
CA ASP A 45 -37.08 12.39 -37.33
C ASP A 45 -35.97 12.66 -36.30
N LEU A 46 -36.20 13.64 -35.40
CA LEU A 46 -35.29 13.94 -34.29
C LEU A 46 -35.24 12.80 -33.26
N VAL A 47 -36.39 12.22 -32.93
CA VAL A 47 -36.48 11.07 -32.00
C VAL A 47 -35.74 9.85 -32.57
N ARG A 48 -35.84 9.61 -33.89
CA ARG A 48 -35.08 8.54 -34.54
C ARG A 48 -33.56 8.78 -34.42
N ASP A 49 -33.12 10.01 -34.63
CA ASP A 49 -31.69 10.34 -34.53
C ASP A 49 -31.18 10.25 -33.09
N GLN A 50 -32.01 10.59 -32.08
CA GLN A 50 -31.69 10.36 -30.66
C GLN A 50 -31.49 8.88 -30.37
N PHE A 51 -32.42 8.01 -30.80
CA PHE A 51 -32.26 6.55 -30.64
C PHE A 51 -31.04 6.01 -31.38
N TYR A 52 -30.77 6.51 -32.60
CA TYR A 52 -29.59 6.12 -33.37
C TYR A 52 -28.29 6.45 -32.62
N LEU A 53 -28.17 7.66 -32.06
CA LEU A 53 -26.98 8.07 -31.31
C LEU A 53 -26.85 7.29 -30.00
N ASP A 54 -27.96 7.10 -29.27
CA ASP A 54 -28.00 6.33 -28.03
C ASP A 54 -27.58 4.87 -28.25
N GLU A 55 -28.11 4.22 -29.30
CA GLU A 55 -27.72 2.85 -29.65
C GLU A 55 -26.25 2.77 -30.07
N ARG A 56 -25.73 3.75 -30.82
CA ARG A 56 -24.30 3.81 -31.17
C ARG A 56 -23.40 3.96 -29.94
N LEU A 57 -23.80 4.74 -28.95
CA LEU A 57 -23.06 4.87 -27.70
C LEU A 57 -23.12 3.56 -26.89
N CYS A 58 -24.28 2.92 -26.86
CA CYS A 58 -24.44 1.61 -26.25
C CYS A 58 -23.56 0.54 -26.94
N GLU A 59 -23.46 0.53 -28.27
CA GLU A 59 -22.55 -0.37 -28.99
C GLU A 59 -21.08 -0.18 -28.56
N VAL A 60 -20.63 1.08 -28.45
CA VAL A 60 -19.28 1.39 -27.95
C VAL A 60 -19.11 0.88 -26.52
N GLY A 61 -20.09 1.09 -25.65
CA GLY A 61 -20.07 0.58 -24.28
C GLY A 61 -19.99 -0.95 -24.21
N ARG A 62 -20.74 -1.67 -25.05
CA ARG A 62 -20.69 -3.14 -25.14
C ARG A 62 -19.29 -3.64 -25.53
N VAL A 63 -18.61 -2.92 -26.43
CA VAL A 63 -17.23 -3.23 -26.84
C VAL A 63 -16.25 -3.02 -25.68
N LEU A 64 -16.43 -1.96 -24.87
CA LEU A 64 -15.58 -1.70 -23.71
C LEU A 64 -15.72 -2.80 -22.65
N GLY A 65 -16.96 -3.24 -22.39
CA GLY A 65 -17.26 -4.27 -21.40
C GLY A 65 -18.40 -3.88 -20.47
N GLN A 66 -18.54 -4.63 -19.38
CA GLN A 66 -19.62 -4.44 -18.41
C GLN A 66 -19.13 -4.62 -16.97
N GLY A 67 -19.89 -4.11 -16.01
CA GLY A 67 -19.63 -4.21 -14.58
C GLY A 67 -19.32 -2.86 -13.93
N VAL A 68 -18.94 -2.91 -12.66
CA VAL A 68 -18.65 -1.71 -11.86
C VAL A 68 -17.23 -1.23 -12.12
N VAL A 69 -17.10 0.00 -12.59
CA VAL A 69 -15.81 0.64 -12.93
C VAL A 69 -15.14 1.21 -11.69
N ARG A 70 -15.90 1.94 -10.86
CA ARG A 70 -15.42 2.53 -9.60
C ARG A 70 -16.60 2.78 -8.64
N GLY A 71 -16.31 2.85 -7.34
CA GLY A 71 -17.31 3.23 -6.34
C GLY A 71 -18.49 2.26 -6.29
N LEU A 72 -19.70 2.74 -5.98
CA LEU A 72 -20.92 1.91 -5.86
C LEU A 72 -20.83 0.81 -4.80
N GLN A 73 -19.89 0.88 -3.85
CA GLN A 73 -19.88 -0.04 -2.71
C GLN A 73 -21.14 0.14 -1.89
N VAL A 74 -21.70 -0.99 -1.45
CA VAL A 74 -22.92 -1.01 -0.66
C VAL A 74 -22.66 -1.64 0.70
N ARG A 75 -23.11 -0.98 1.76
CA ARG A 75 -23.05 -1.50 3.13
C ARG A 75 -24.44 -1.54 3.74
N LEU A 76 -24.73 -2.63 4.44
CA LEU A 76 -25.94 -2.73 5.26
C LEU A 76 -25.65 -2.18 6.65
N ASN A 77 -26.40 -1.16 7.04
CA ASN A 77 -26.24 -0.49 8.31
C ASN A 77 -26.94 -1.28 9.43
N PRO A 78 -26.52 -1.13 10.70
CA PRO A 78 -27.17 -1.76 11.85
C PRO A 78 -28.66 -1.40 11.99
N GLN A 79 -29.08 -0.27 11.42
CA GLN A 79 -30.47 0.21 11.41
C GLN A 79 -31.33 -0.43 10.28
N GLY A 80 -30.77 -1.33 9.47
CA GLY A 80 -31.45 -1.99 8.35
C GLY A 80 -31.55 -1.14 7.07
N GLY A 81 -30.84 -0.01 7.00
CA GLY A 81 -30.71 0.81 5.79
C GLY A 81 -29.47 0.44 4.97
N LEU A 82 -29.45 0.81 3.68
CA LEU A 82 -28.28 0.64 2.82
C LEU A 82 -27.56 1.98 2.60
N ASP A 83 -26.24 1.96 2.78
CA ASP A 83 -25.37 3.05 2.34
C ASP A 83 -24.73 2.66 1.01
N ILE A 84 -24.82 3.55 0.02
CA ILE A 84 -24.32 3.34 -1.34
C ILE A 84 -23.38 4.48 -1.69
N GLN A 85 -22.13 4.17 -2.02
CA GLN A 85 -21.16 5.17 -2.44
C GLN A 85 -21.38 5.58 -3.90
N ALA A 86 -21.13 6.85 -4.22
CA ALA A 86 -21.03 7.38 -5.57
C ALA A 86 -20.08 6.53 -6.41
N GLY A 87 -20.33 6.46 -7.71
CA GLY A 87 -19.52 5.65 -8.60
C GLY A 87 -20.11 5.46 -9.98
N LEU A 88 -19.45 4.60 -10.75
CA LEU A 88 -19.69 4.40 -12.17
C LEU A 88 -19.75 2.90 -12.48
N ALA A 89 -20.74 2.50 -13.26
CA ALA A 89 -20.85 1.17 -13.84
C ALA A 89 -21.23 1.24 -15.32
N ILE A 90 -20.98 0.15 -16.04
CA ILE A 90 -21.45 -0.04 -17.42
C ILE A 90 -22.34 -1.28 -17.43
N ALA A 91 -23.58 -1.11 -17.86
CA ALA A 91 -24.56 -2.18 -17.98
C ALA A 91 -24.25 -3.11 -19.18
N PRO A 92 -24.77 -4.36 -19.20
CA PRO A 92 -24.63 -5.25 -20.36
C PRO A 92 -25.11 -4.66 -21.68
N SER A 93 -26.11 -3.78 -21.63
CA SER A 93 -26.58 -3.00 -22.77
C SER A 93 -25.53 -2.03 -23.34
N GLY A 94 -24.42 -1.79 -22.62
CA GLY A 94 -23.39 -0.80 -22.93
C GLY A 94 -23.67 0.59 -22.36
N ARG A 95 -24.78 0.74 -21.62
CA ARG A 95 -25.15 2.02 -21.02
C ARG A 95 -24.28 2.34 -19.81
N VAL A 96 -23.84 3.60 -19.74
CA VAL A 96 -23.11 4.13 -18.59
C VAL A 96 -24.11 4.50 -17.49
N LEU A 97 -23.86 4.02 -16.27
CA LEU A 97 -24.65 4.28 -15.08
C LEU A 97 -23.75 5.01 -14.07
N GLU A 98 -24.02 6.29 -13.83
CA GLU A 98 -23.26 7.12 -12.90
C GLU A 98 -24.13 7.57 -11.74
N LEU A 99 -23.65 7.34 -10.53
CA LEU A 99 -24.17 7.90 -9.30
C LEU A 99 -23.20 8.98 -8.82
N GLU A 100 -23.61 10.24 -8.86
CA GLU A 100 -22.75 11.38 -8.54
C GLU A 100 -22.54 11.58 -7.03
N THR A 101 -23.54 11.24 -6.22
CA THR A 101 -23.55 11.50 -4.78
C THR A 101 -23.81 10.24 -3.97
N ASP A 102 -23.12 10.12 -2.84
CA ASP A 102 -23.36 9.06 -1.86
C ASP A 102 -24.83 9.09 -1.39
N ILE A 103 -25.39 7.91 -1.16
CA ILE A 103 -26.72 7.71 -0.60
C ILE A 103 -26.56 7.06 0.76
N GLU A 104 -26.98 7.77 1.81
CA GLU A 104 -26.90 7.30 3.18
C GLU A 104 -28.28 6.85 3.67
N GLY A 105 -28.32 5.69 4.32
CA GLY A 105 -29.48 5.21 5.07
C GLY A 105 -30.71 4.93 4.22
N LEU A 106 -30.58 4.39 3.01
CA LEU A 106 -31.71 3.99 2.18
C LEU A 106 -32.55 2.92 2.91
N LYS A 107 -33.70 3.32 3.45
CA LYS A 107 -34.57 2.45 4.26
C LYS A 107 -35.42 1.55 3.39
N LEU A 108 -35.10 0.25 3.40
CA LEU A 108 -35.85 -0.76 2.66
C LEU A 108 -37.18 -1.17 3.31
N THR A 109 -37.41 -0.75 4.55
CA THR A 109 -38.65 -0.99 5.31
C THR A 109 -39.69 0.10 5.12
N ASP A 110 -39.38 1.15 4.36
CA ASP A 110 -40.34 2.21 4.04
C ASP A 110 -41.13 1.81 2.80
N ASP A 111 -42.42 1.50 2.98
CA ASP A 111 -43.30 1.04 1.90
C ASP A 111 -43.43 2.07 0.76
N ALA A 112 -43.37 3.37 1.06
CA ALA A 112 -43.47 4.43 0.06
C ALA A 112 -42.21 4.46 -0.83
N LEU A 113 -41.03 4.36 -0.20
CA LEU A 113 -39.76 4.25 -0.92
C LEU A 113 -39.67 2.93 -1.67
N LEU A 114 -40.06 1.81 -1.05
CA LEU A 114 -40.03 0.50 -1.71
C LEU A 114 -40.90 0.50 -2.97
N ASN A 115 -42.11 1.07 -2.90
CA ASN A 115 -42.99 1.18 -4.05
C ASN A 115 -42.48 2.17 -5.12
N SER A 116 -41.69 3.19 -4.75
CA SER A 116 -41.08 4.07 -5.75
C SER A 116 -39.99 3.38 -6.56
N PHE A 117 -39.19 2.51 -5.93
CA PHE A 117 -38.12 1.76 -6.60
C PHE A 117 -38.61 0.47 -7.28
N ASN A 118 -39.64 -0.15 -6.70
CA ASN A 118 -40.20 -1.42 -7.15
C ASN A 118 -41.73 -1.31 -7.20
N PRO A 119 -42.29 -0.74 -8.28
CA PRO A 119 -43.73 -0.65 -8.43
C PRO A 119 -44.34 -2.06 -8.31
N ASN A 120 -45.41 -2.17 -7.53
CA ASN A 120 -46.11 -3.40 -7.12
C ASN A 120 -45.56 -4.11 -5.87
N PHE A 121 -44.44 -3.67 -5.30
CA PHE A 121 -43.99 -4.16 -3.99
C PHE A 121 -44.63 -3.34 -2.88
N ARG A 122 -45.46 -4.00 -2.06
CA ARG A 122 -45.98 -3.40 -0.81
C ARG A 122 -45.09 -3.70 0.39
N SER A 123 -44.39 -4.83 0.35
CA SER A 123 -43.42 -5.25 1.36
C SER A 123 -42.46 -6.27 0.74
N LEU A 124 -41.32 -6.49 1.37
CA LEU A 124 -40.36 -7.49 0.92
C LEU A 124 -40.74 -8.88 1.44
N ALA A 125 -41.23 -9.74 0.55
CA ALA A 125 -41.43 -11.15 0.88
C ALA A 125 -40.10 -11.83 1.24
N ALA A 126 -40.12 -12.87 2.07
CA ALA A 126 -38.91 -13.62 2.38
C ALA A 126 -38.25 -14.18 1.11
N GLY A 127 -36.93 -14.08 1.02
CA GLY A 127 -36.16 -14.53 -0.14
C GLY A 127 -34.87 -13.75 -0.37
N LEU A 128 -34.31 -13.98 -1.56
CA LEU A 128 -33.10 -13.33 -2.04
C LEU A 128 -33.45 -12.25 -3.06
N TYR A 129 -32.83 -11.08 -2.92
CA TYR A 129 -33.01 -9.93 -3.81
C TYR A 129 -31.68 -9.45 -4.33
N ALA A 130 -31.57 -9.22 -5.63
CA ALA A 130 -30.47 -8.47 -6.20
C ALA A 130 -30.77 -6.98 -6.05
N LEU A 131 -29.86 -6.24 -5.42
CA LEU A 131 -29.86 -4.79 -5.51
C LEU A 131 -29.22 -4.41 -6.84
N VAL A 132 -29.97 -3.71 -7.70
CA VAL A 132 -29.49 -3.28 -9.01
C VAL A 132 -29.53 -1.76 -9.11
N ILE A 133 -28.56 -1.20 -9.82
CA ILE A 133 -28.61 0.16 -10.35
C ILE A 133 -28.99 0.06 -11.82
N ARG A 134 -29.95 0.86 -12.27
CA ARG A 134 -30.40 0.88 -13.68
C ARG A 134 -30.63 2.30 -14.16
N TYR A 135 -30.65 2.46 -15.48
CA TYR A 135 -30.98 3.73 -16.10
C TYR A 135 -32.42 4.14 -15.80
N ALA A 136 -32.61 5.42 -15.49
CA ALA A 136 -33.92 6.00 -15.28
C ALA A 136 -34.02 7.33 -16.02
N GLN A 137 -35.23 7.62 -16.49
CA GLN A 137 -35.57 8.90 -17.10
C GLN A 137 -36.86 9.42 -16.48
N LYS A 138 -36.85 10.69 -16.08
CA LYS A 138 -37.97 11.36 -15.44
C LYS A 138 -38.40 12.57 -16.26
N GLY A 139 -39.68 12.63 -16.61
CA GLY A 139 -40.25 13.81 -17.25
C GLY A 139 -40.33 14.99 -16.27
N VAL A 140 -39.82 16.15 -16.67
CA VAL A 140 -39.76 17.36 -15.84
C VAL A 140 -40.35 18.56 -16.58
N GLY A 141 -41.01 19.42 -15.80
CA GLY A 141 -41.73 20.58 -16.32
C GLY A 141 -43.01 20.18 -17.07
N THR A 142 -43.77 21.20 -17.46
CA THR A 142 -45.05 21.03 -18.13
C THR A 142 -45.08 21.91 -19.37
N ALA A 143 -45.41 21.33 -20.51
CA ALA A 143 -45.62 22.01 -21.77
C ALA A 143 -47.04 21.77 -22.28
N GLU A 144 -47.69 22.81 -22.80
CA GLU A 144 -49.00 22.69 -23.45
C GLU A 144 -48.82 22.02 -24.81
N VAL A 145 -49.56 20.93 -25.05
CA VAL A 145 -49.61 20.27 -26.35
C VAL A 145 -50.68 20.94 -27.17
N PHE A 146 -50.27 21.63 -28.24
CA PHE A 146 -51.22 22.15 -29.20
C PHE A 146 -51.88 21.00 -29.97
N PRO A 147 -53.22 20.99 -30.04
CA PRO A 147 -53.96 19.95 -30.72
C PRO A 147 -53.58 19.89 -32.21
N LYS A 148 -53.34 18.67 -32.71
CA LYS A 148 -52.97 18.45 -34.12
C LYS A 148 -54.16 18.70 -35.06
N ASP A 149 -55.37 18.53 -34.55
CA ASP A 149 -56.64 18.74 -35.24
C ASP A 149 -57.65 19.47 -34.33
N LEU A 150 -58.65 20.13 -34.92
CA LEU A 150 -59.67 20.91 -34.20
C LEU A 150 -60.50 20.09 -33.18
N GLU A 151 -60.57 18.76 -33.36
CA GLU A 151 -61.28 17.85 -32.43
C GLU A 151 -60.39 17.29 -31.32
N SER A 152 -59.07 17.44 -31.42
CA SER A 152 -58.14 16.90 -30.41
C SER A 152 -58.11 17.77 -29.16
N GLN A 153 -58.16 17.13 -27.99
CA GLN A 153 -58.16 17.84 -26.71
C GLN A 153 -56.78 18.46 -26.43
N ARG A 154 -56.77 19.68 -25.88
CA ARG A 154 -55.56 20.26 -25.31
C ARG A 154 -55.10 19.37 -24.16
N GLY A 155 -53.81 19.05 -24.15
CA GLY A 155 -53.18 18.24 -23.12
C GLY A 155 -51.96 18.92 -22.58
N PHE A 156 -51.49 18.43 -21.44
CA PHE A 156 -50.18 18.76 -20.91
C PHE A 156 -49.25 17.57 -21.11
N TYR A 157 -48.00 17.85 -21.46
CA TYR A 157 -46.94 16.87 -21.55
C TYR A 157 -45.69 17.36 -20.80
N PHE A 158 -44.72 16.48 -20.61
CA PHE A 158 -43.44 16.87 -20.01
C PHE A 158 -42.69 17.82 -20.94
N ASN A 159 -42.08 18.86 -20.36
CA ASN A 159 -41.30 19.84 -21.12
C ASN A 159 -39.90 19.31 -21.48
N ALA A 160 -39.29 18.58 -20.56
CA ALA A 160 -37.98 17.98 -20.72
C ALA A 160 -37.92 16.61 -20.04
N TYR A 161 -36.85 15.87 -20.31
CA TYR A 161 -36.50 14.68 -19.56
C TYR A 161 -35.18 14.91 -18.83
N GLU A 162 -35.15 14.54 -17.55
CA GLU A 162 -33.93 14.38 -16.77
C GLU A 162 -33.55 12.90 -16.77
N GLU A 163 -32.27 12.63 -17.00
CA GLU A 163 -31.71 11.28 -17.07
C GLU A 163 -30.79 11.04 -15.88
N GLY A 164 -30.75 9.79 -15.42
CA GLY A 164 -29.89 9.40 -14.32
C GLY A 164 -30.00 7.92 -14.02
N VAL A 165 -29.88 7.60 -12.75
CA VAL A 165 -29.90 6.22 -12.25
C VAL A 165 -30.94 6.07 -11.16
N GLU A 166 -31.54 4.89 -11.09
CA GLU A 166 -32.38 4.49 -9.97
C GLU A 166 -31.98 3.11 -9.46
N PHE A 167 -32.32 2.84 -8.20
CA PHE A 167 -32.13 1.53 -7.59
C PHE A 167 -33.40 0.70 -7.71
N ALA A 168 -33.24 -0.60 -7.89
CA ALA A 168 -34.35 -1.54 -7.80
C ALA A 168 -33.92 -2.79 -7.03
N LEU A 169 -34.91 -3.48 -6.46
CA LEU A 169 -34.72 -4.76 -5.79
C LEU A 169 -35.41 -5.83 -6.63
N GLN A 170 -34.62 -6.67 -7.26
CA GLN A 170 -35.13 -7.76 -8.07
C GLN A 170 -35.08 -9.07 -7.31
N LYS A 171 -36.25 -9.66 -7.06
CA LYS A 171 -36.34 -10.97 -6.41
C LYS A 171 -35.73 -12.05 -7.31
N LEU A 172 -34.81 -12.83 -6.75
CA LEU A 172 -34.19 -13.94 -7.46
C LEU A 172 -35.04 -15.21 -7.35
N ALA A 173 -34.94 -16.06 -8.38
CA ALA A 173 -35.56 -17.38 -8.40
C ALA A 173 -34.93 -18.33 -7.36
N GLN A 174 -33.65 -18.14 -7.05
CA GLN A 174 -32.93 -18.93 -6.05
C GLN A 174 -33.55 -18.71 -4.66
N PRO A 175 -34.00 -19.76 -3.96
CA PRO A 175 -34.52 -19.60 -2.60
C PRO A 175 -33.39 -19.31 -1.60
N LEU A 176 -33.74 -18.61 -0.51
CA LEU A 176 -32.85 -18.46 0.64
C LEU A 176 -32.64 -19.85 1.27
N PRO A 177 -31.39 -20.36 1.39
CA PRO A 177 -31.12 -21.74 1.78
C PRO A 177 -31.28 -21.95 3.30
N LEU A 178 -32.50 -21.80 3.83
CA LEU A 178 -32.78 -21.94 5.28
C LEU A 178 -32.98 -23.40 5.73
N GLN A 179 -33.42 -24.29 4.82
CA GLN A 179 -33.87 -25.63 5.20
C GLN A 179 -32.75 -26.51 5.78
N HIS A 180 -31.51 -26.37 5.29
CA HIS A 180 -30.35 -27.12 5.79
C HIS A 180 -29.67 -26.45 7.00
N LEU A 181 -30.12 -25.27 7.42
CA LEU A 181 -29.46 -24.45 8.44
C LEU A 181 -30.16 -24.48 9.80
N GLN A 182 -31.25 -25.24 9.95
CA GLN A 182 -32.00 -25.36 11.22
C GLN A 182 -31.19 -26.00 12.36
N GLN A 183 -30.14 -26.75 12.03
CA GLN A 183 -29.26 -27.41 13.00
C GLN A 183 -28.01 -26.58 13.36
N MET A 184 -27.82 -25.43 12.70
CA MET A 184 -26.66 -24.56 12.87
C MET A 184 -26.91 -23.51 13.96
N PRO A 185 -25.86 -23.05 14.65
CA PRO A 185 -25.94 -21.88 15.54
C PRO A 185 -26.51 -20.67 14.79
N ALA A 186 -27.46 -19.96 15.41
CA ALA A 186 -28.21 -18.88 14.77
C ALA A 186 -27.32 -17.77 14.21
N ASP A 187 -26.17 -17.54 14.86
CA ASP A 187 -25.17 -16.57 14.49
C ASP A 187 -24.38 -16.99 13.24
N GLU A 188 -24.15 -18.28 12.97
CA GLU A 188 -23.41 -18.72 11.79
C GLU A 188 -24.30 -18.89 10.53
N ILE A 189 -25.63 -18.96 10.68
CA ILE A 189 -26.60 -19.23 9.59
C ILE A 189 -26.35 -18.33 8.36
N ALA A 190 -26.12 -17.03 8.59
CA ALA A 190 -25.88 -16.08 7.51
C ALA A 190 -24.63 -16.43 6.68
N LEU A 191 -23.53 -16.84 7.32
CA LEU A 191 -22.28 -17.20 6.66
C LEU A 191 -22.44 -18.47 5.81
N TYR A 192 -23.10 -19.50 6.34
CA TYR A 192 -23.37 -20.72 5.57
C TYR A 192 -24.33 -20.49 4.42
N ALA A 193 -25.35 -19.65 4.62
CA ALA A 193 -26.28 -19.32 3.54
C ALA A 193 -25.53 -18.71 2.36
N ARG A 194 -24.62 -17.76 2.61
CA ARG A 194 -23.75 -17.14 1.60
C ARG A 194 -22.87 -18.18 0.90
N ALA A 195 -22.22 -19.06 1.67
CA ALA A 195 -21.35 -20.11 1.15
C ALA A 195 -22.05 -21.10 0.20
N GLN A 196 -23.31 -21.46 0.49
CA GLN A 196 -24.08 -22.38 -0.35
C GLN A 196 -24.52 -21.76 -1.69
N LEU A 197 -24.55 -20.42 -1.76
CA LEU A 197 -24.98 -19.70 -2.95
C LEU A 197 -23.87 -19.53 -4.00
N VAL A 198 -22.62 -19.83 -3.65
CA VAL A 198 -21.46 -19.73 -4.56
C VAL A 198 -21.66 -20.58 -5.82
N ARG A 199 -22.01 -21.86 -5.69
CA ARG A 199 -22.22 -22.72 -6.86
C ARG A 199 -23.32 -22.21 -7.81
N PRO A 200 -24.56 -21.96 -7.35
CA PRO A 200 -25.62 -21.51 -8.25
C PRO A 200 -25.43 -20.09 -8.79
N LEU A 201 -24.83 -19.16 -8.04
CA LEU A 201 -24.75 -17.74 -8.44
C LEU A 201 -23.40 -17.31 -9.05
N LEU A 202 -22.31 -18.02 -8.78
CA LEU A 202 -20.98 -17.70 -9.30
C LEU A 202 -20.47 -18.77 -10.28
N VAL A 203 -20.41 -20.03 -9.85
CA VAL A 203 -19.75 -21.09 -10.63
C VAL A 203 -20.59 -21.54 -11.82
N ASN A 204 -21.89 -21.77 -11.61
CA ASN A 204 -22.80 -22.28 -12.65
C ASN A 204 -23.36 -21.17 -13.54
N ASN A 205 -23.38 -19.92 -13.05
CA ASN A 205 -23.90 -18.75 -13.77
C ASN A 205 -22.81 -17.66 -13.84
N PRO A 206 -21.76 -17.89 -14.65
CA PRO A 206 -20.69 -16.93 -14.85
C PRO A 206 -21.24 -15.64 -15.50
N GLY A 207 -21.42 -14.57 -14.71
CA GLY A 207 -21.89 -13.28 -15.22
C GLY A 207 -22.93 -12.60 -14.33
N GLN A 208 -23.84 -11.87 -14.97
CA GLN A 208 -24.99 -11.26 -14.32
C GLN A 208 -26.10 -12.32 -14.16
N PRO A 209 -26.79 -12.38 -13.00
CA PRO A 209 -27.85 -13.36 -12.77
C PRO A 209 -28.92 -13.36 -13.85
N VAL A 210 -29.36 -14.57 -14.21
CA VAL A 210 -30.46 -14.77 -15.15
C VAL A 210 -31.71 -14.06 -14.64
N GLY A 211 -32.30 -13.24 -15.51
CA GLY A 211 -33.51 -12.49 -15.24
C GLY A 211 -33.29 -11.01 -14.91
N LEU A 212 -32.07 -10.56 -14.61
CA LEU A 212 -31.79 -9.13 -14.47
C LEU A 212 -31.89 -8.41 -15.82
N ASP A 213 -32.31 -7.16 -15.78
CA ASP A 213 -32.41 -6.31 -16.96
C ASP A 213 -31.03 -5.95 -17.55
N GLU A 214 -30.92 -5.94 -18.88
CA GLU A 214 -29.67 -5.61 -19.60
C GLU A 214 -29.24 -4.15 -19.40
N SER A 215 -30.16 -3.27 -19.00
CA SER A 215 -29.86 -1.88 -18.63
C SER A 215 -29.45 -1.69 -17.17
N SER A 216 -29.30 -2.80 -16.42
CA SER A 216 -29.01 -2.80 -15.00
C SER A 216 -27.67 -3.46 -14.66
N VAL A 217 -27.09 -3.07 -13.52
CA VAL A 217 -25.90 -3.72 -12.94
C VAL A 217 -26.19 -4.12 -11.50
N ALA A 218 -25.87 -5.37 -11.15
CA ALA A 218 -26.01 -5.85 -9.77
C ALA A 218 -24.91 -5.29 -8.87
N LEU A 219 -25.32 -4.71 -7.74
CA LEU A 219 -24.44 -4.16 -6.71
C LEU A 219 -24.16 -5.14 -5.57
N GLY A 220 -25.07 -6.09 -5.35
CA GLY A 220 -24.93 -7.16 -4.36
C GLY A 220 -26.23 -7.90 -4.11
N LEU A 221 -26.16 -8.89 -3.23
CA LEU A 221 -27.24 -9.78 -2.83
C LEU A 221 -27.75 -9.41 -1.45
N LEU A 222 -29.04 -9.18 -1.34
CA LEU A 222 -29.74 -8.93 -0.09
C LEU A 222 -30.59 -10.16 0.31
N ALA A 223 -30.38 -10.65 1.52
CA ALA A 223 -31.30 -11.62 2.11
C ALA A 223 -32.35 -10.91 2.96
N VAL A 224 -33.61 -11.28 2.75
CA VAL A 224 -34.75 -10.77 3.50
C VAL A 224 -35.48 -11.91 4.17
N GLU A 225 -35.75 -11.74 5.46
CA GLU A 225 -36.61 -12.62 6.24
C GLU A 225 -37.66 -11.77 6.97
N ARG A 226 -38.94 -12.17 6.90
CA ARG A 226 -40.06 -11.47 7.55
C ARG A 226 -40.13 -9.96 7.24
N GLY A 227 -39.80 -9.56 6.01
CA GLY A 227 -39.80 -8.15 5.60
C GLY A 227 -38.57 -7.34 6.02
N MET A 228 -37.61 -7.97 6.71
CA MET A 228 -36.42 -7.30 7.25
C MET A 228 -35.14 -7.77 6.56
N PRO A 229 -34.26 -6.85 6.12
CA PRO A 229 -32.89 -7.13 5.72
C PRO A 229 -32.14 -7.93 6.79
N GLN A 230 -31.54 -9.07 6.44
CA GLN A 230 -30.75 -9.90 7.35
C GLN A 230 -29.26 -9.69 7.15
N TRP A 231 -28.81 -9.80 5.90
CA TRP A 231 -27.42 -9.61 5.52
C TRP A 231 -27.34 -9.16 4.06
N PHE A 232 -26.21 -8.56 3.72
CA PHE A 232 -25.89 -8.13 2.36
C PHE A 232 -24.52 -8.67 1.97
N ASP A 233 -24.41 -9.26 0.79
CA ASP A 233 -23.18 -9.84 0.23
C ASP A 233 -22.87 -9.19 -1.12
N GLN A 234 -21.69 -8.59 -1.27
CA GLN A 234 -21.30 -7.97 -2.53
C GLN A 234 -20.75 -9.01 -3.51
N GLY A 235 -19.80 -9.83 -3.06
CA GLY A 235 -19.03 -10.74 -3.92
C GLY A 235 -19.85 -11.75 -4.72
N LEU A 236 -21.03 -12.17 -4.23
CA LEU A 236 -21.87 -13.14 -4.93
C LEU A 236 -22.41 -12.62 -6.27
N LEU A 237 -22.77 -11.34 -6.36
CA LEU A 237 -23.43 -10.77 -7.55
C LEU A 237 -22.70 -9.60 -8.20
N ARG A 238 -21.97 -8.82 -7.40
CA ARG A 238 -21.25 -7.66 -7.89
C ARG A 238 -20.12 -8.12 -8.80
N ARG A 239 -20.00 -7.49 -9.97
CA ARG A 239 -18.94 -7.79 -10.95
C ARG A 239 -18.07 -6.56 -11.15
N PRO A 240 -16.73 -6.68 -11.02
CA PRO A 240 -15.84 -5.61 -11.44
C PRO A 240 -15.96 -5.42 -12.96
N PHE A 241 -15.66 -4.21 -13.43
CA PHE A 241 -15.65 -3.90 -14.85
C PHE A 241 -14.67 -4.81 -15.58
N ARG A 242 -15.15 -5.47 -16.63
CA ARG A 242 -14.35 -6.37 -17.47
C ARG A 242 -14.84 -6.35 -18.91
N SER A 243 -13.91 -6.53 -19.84
CA SER A 243 -14.25 -6.73 -21.25
C SER A 243 -14.99 -8.06 -21.45
N ALA A 244 -15.75 -8.17 -22.53
CA ALA A 244 -16.44 -9.40 -22.89
C ALA A 244 -15.48 -10.60 -23.16
N GLN A 245 -14.20 -10.31 -23.41
CA GLN A 245 -13.17 -11.30 -23.72
C GLN A 245 -12.27 -11.64 -22.51
N ALA A 246 -12.53 -11.06 -21.34
CA ALA A 246 -11.71 -11.29 -20.16
C ALA A 246 -11.67 -12.79 -19.81
N LEU A 247 -10.47 -13.30 -19.52
CA LEU A 247 -10.24 -14.65 -19.03
C LEU A 247 -10.25 -14.64 -17.49
N ASN A 248 -10.45 -15.80 -16.88
CA ASN A 248 -10.36 -16.02 -15.42
C ASN A 248 -11.33 -15.20 -14.55
N TYR A 249 -12.43 -14.73 -15.12
CA TYR A 249 -13.37 -13.87 -14.40
C TYR A 249 -14.09 -14.61 -13.27
N VAL A 250 -14.31 -15.93 -13.39
CA VAL A 250 -14.90 -16.76 -12.32
C VAL A 250 -13.96 -16.75 -11.12
N GLN A 251 -12.66 -16.90 -11.34
CA GLN A 251 -11.63 -16.90 -10.31
C GLN A 251 -11.58 -15.56 -9.57
N ILE A 252 -11.67 -14.44 -10.30
CA ILE A 252 -11.71 -13.10 -9.72
C ILE A 252 -12.98 -12.88 -8.90
N ASP A 253 -14.15 -13.24 -9.43
CA ASP A 253 -15.43 -13.07 -8.73
C ASP A 253 -15.46 -13.94 -7.46
N LEU A 254 -14.96 -15.17 -7.56
CA LEU A 254 -14.88 -16.11 -6.45
C LEU A 254 -13.85 -15.66 -5.41
N TYR A 255 -12.72 -15.08 -5.82
CA TYR A 255 -11.74 -14.45 -4.92
C TYR A 255 -12.37 -13.32 -4.10
N ASN A 256 -13.09 -12.41 -4.77
CA ASN A 256 -13.75 -11.28 -4.10
C ASN A 256 -14.78 -11.74 -3.07
N HIS A 257 -15.60 -12.73 -3.43
CA HIS A 257 -16.54 -13.34 -2.49
C HIS A 257 -15.84 -14.06 -1.34
N TYR A 258 -14.80 -14.85 -1.65
CA TYR A 258 -14.03 -15.57 -0.65
C TYR A 258 -13.42 -14.63 0.39
N ASP A 259 -12.77 -13.55 -0.06
CA ASP A 259 -12.16 -12.56 0.83
C ASP A 259 -13.21 -11.85 1.71
N GLU A 260 -14.36 -11.47 1.14
CA GLU A 260 -15.45 -10.87 1.89
C GLU A 260 -16.02 -11.82 2.96
N LEU A 261 -16.29 -13.08 2.58
CA LEU A 261 -16.86 -14.09 3.46
C LEU A 261 -15.85 -14.51 4.55
N LEU A 262 -14.57 -14.65 4.21
CA LEU A 262 -13.50 -14.95 5.16
C LEU A 262 -13.34 -13.83 6.19
N ARG A 263 -13.36 -12.56 5.75
CA ARG A 263 -13.31 -11.42 6.69
C ARG A 263 -14.50 -11.41 7.64
N ALA A 264 -15.71 -11.67 7.15
CA ALA A 264 -16.91 -11.77 7.98
C ALA A 264 -16.81 -12.93 8.98
N LEU A 265 -16.33 -14.10 8.52
CA LEU A 265 -16.12 -15.29 9.35
C LEU A 265 -15.10 -15.02 10.47
N LEU A 266 -13.94 -14.46 10.12
CA LEU A 266 -12.89 -14.15 11.09
C LEU A 266 -13.36 -13.13 12.12
N ALA A 267 -14.10 -12.10 11.70
CA ALA A 267 -14.69 -11.10 12.60
C ALA A 267 -15.64 -11.74 13.63
N GLN A 268 -16.51 -12.65 13.19
CA GLN A 268 -17.42 -13.36 14.09
C GLN A 268 -16.69 -14.30 15.05
N ARG A 269 -15.63 -14.96 14.58
CA ARG A 269 -14.88 -15.94 15.36
C ARG A 269 -13.85 -15.32 16.31
N GLN A 270 -13.62 -14.01 16.30
CA GLN A 270 -12.63 -13.36 17.16
C GLN A 270 -12.81 -13.66 18.66
N VAL A 271 -14.04 -13.94 19.09
CA VAL A 271 -14.41 -14.23 20.49
C VAL A 271 -14.05 -15.67 20.90
N LEU A 272 -13.77 -16.56 19.94
CA LEU A 272 -13.48 -17.97 20.20
C LEU A 272 -11.98 -18.21 20.48
N PRO A 273 -11.62 -19.16 21.37
CA PRO A 273 -10.22 -19.48 21.66
C PRO A 273 -9.47 -20.04 20.44
N ASN A 274 -10.15 -20.79 19.58
CA ASN A 274 -9.61 -21.34 18.33
C ASN A 274 -10.13 -20.54 17.11
N ARG A 275 -10.02 -19.21 17.19
CA ARG A 275 -10.59 -18.29 16.19
C ARG A 275 -10.13 -18.58 14.75
N ASP A 276 -8.85 -18.90 14.59
CA ASP A 276 -8.22 -19.08 13.28
C ASP A 276 -8.19 -20.56 12.83
N GLN A 277 -8.50 -21.51 13.71
CA GLN A 277 -8.43 -22.94 13.42
C GLN A 277 -9.82 -23.48 13.04
N PHE A 278 -10.04 -23.67 11.74
CA PHE A 278 -11.25 -24.28 11.20
C PHE A 278 -11.02 -24.83 9.79
N LEU A 279 -11.71 -25.91 9.45
CA LEU A 279 -11.69 -26.49 8.11
C LEU A 279 -12.46 -25.60 7.12
N ALA A 280 -11.86 -25.30 5.98
CA ALA A 280 -12.43 -24.53 4.89
C ALA A 280 -13.70 -25.20 4.35
N SER A 281 -13.74 -26.53 4.26
CA SER A 281 -14.92 -27.28 3.77
C SER A 281 -16.18 -27.09 4.61
N ARG A 282 -16.04 -26.59 5.84
CA ARG A 282 -17.17 -26.20 6.69
C ARG A 282 -17.87 -24.97 6.14
N TYR A 283 -17.13 -23.95 5.73
CA TYR A 283 -17.69 -22.64 5.34
C TYR A 283 -17.59 -22.36 3.85
N PHE A 284 -16.88 -23.16 3.07
CA PHE A 284 -16.67 -22.95 1.65
C PHE A 284 -16.91 -24.25 0.89
N SER A 285 -17.65 -24.17 -0.21
CA SER A 285 -17.84 -25.31 -1.12
C SER A 285 -16.80 -25.34 -2.25
N VAL A 286 -16.34 -24.17 -2.66
CA VAL A 286 -15.34 -23.95 -3.70
C VAL A 286 -14.42 -22.83 -3.24
N LEU A 287 -13.11 -23.00 -3.41
CA LEU A 287 -12.11 -21.98 -3.12
C LEU A 287 -11.52 -21.40 -4.42
N PRO A 288 -11.08 -20.13 -4.40
CA PRO A 288 -10.34 -19.57 -5.52
C PRO A 288 -8.98 -20.27 -5.64
N PRO A 289 -8.31 -20.21 -6.80
CA PRO A 289 -6.96 -20.74 -6.92
C PRO A 289 -5.95 -20.02 -6.00
N VAL A 290 -6.25 -18.79 -5.60
CA VAL A 290 -5.43 -17.97 -4.69
C VAL A 290 -6.33 -17.39 -3.63
N GLY A 291 -5.92 -17.39 -2.37
CA GLY A 291 -6.69 -16.73 -1.32
C GLY A 291 -5.91 -16.51 -0.03
N ALA A 292 -6.36 -15.55 0.78
CA ALA A 292 -5.85 -15.36 2.12
C ALA A 292 -6.12 -16.60 2.99
N ILE A 293 -5.23 -16.90 3.93
CA ILE A 293 -5.40 -17.97 4.92
C ILE A 293 -5.18 -17.42 6.33
N PRO A 294 -5.97 -17.82 7.34
CA PRO A 294 -5.75 -17.38 8.71
C PRO A 294 -4.38 -17.87 9.21
N LYS A 295 -3.55 -16.96 9.72
CA LYS A 295 -2.20 -17.30 10.21
C LYS A 295 -2.23 -18.36 11.32
N GLY A 296 -3.23 -18.36 12.20
CA GLY A 296 -3.37 -19.38 13.24
C GLY A 296 -3.85 -20.76 12.76
N ALA A 297 -4.23 -20.90 11.48
CA ALA A 297 -4.64 -22.20 10.91
C ALA A 297 -3.44 -23.09 10.55
N ILE A 298 -2.25 -22.49 10.37
CA ILE A 298 -1.01 -23.16 9.98
C ILE A 298 -0.05 -23.16 11.16
N ASP A 299 0.47 -24.34 11.50
CA ASP A 299 1.53 -24.54 12.47
C ASP A 299 2.78 -25.06 11.74
N PRO A 300 3.67 -24.16 11.28
CA PRO A 300 4.85 -24.57 10.55
C PRO A 300 5.95 -25.15 11.45
N GLU A 301 5.88 -24.96 12.77
CA GLU A 301 6.85 -25.55 13.71
C GLU A 301 6.68 -27.07 13.74
N ASN A 302 5.43 -27.51 13.88
CA ASN A 302 5.08 -28.93 13.96
C ASN A 302 4.70 -29.55 12.60
N GLY A 303 4.60 -28.74 11.55
CA GLY A 303 4.25 -29.19 10.20
C GLY A 303 2.77 -29.54 10.05
N TYR A 304 1.88 -28.80 10.73
CA TYR A 304 0.44 -29.05 10.71
C TYR A 304 -0.36 -27.93 10.06
N GLN A 305 -1.52 -28.29 9.51
CA GLN A 305 -2.52 -27.35 9.00
C GLN A 305 -3.94 -27.75 9.45
N HIS A 306 -4.80 -26.76 9.64
CA HIS A 306 -6.19 -26.94 10.09
C HIS A 306 -7.23 -26.41 9.08
N PHE A 307 -6.79 -25.94 7.92
CA PHE A 307 -7.63 -25.21 6.96
C PHE A 307 -8.12 -26.11 5.81
N PHE A 308 -7.23 -26.81 5.12
CA PHE A 308 -7.59 -27.70 4.02
C PHE A 308 -8.07 -29.06 4.56
N PRO A 309 -9.08 -29.69 3.94
CA PRO A 309 -9.54 -31.03 4.33
C PRO A 309 -8.53 -32.14 4.04
N ALA A 310 -8.81 -33.33 4.59
CA ALA A 310 -8.09 -34.55 4.26
C ALA A 310 -7.99 -34.83 2.76
N GLY A 311 -6.80 -35.24 2.33
CA GLY A 311 -6.51 -35.67 0.96
C GLY A 311 -5.91 -34.59 0.06
N TYR A 312 -5.80 -33.35 0.52
CA TYR A 312 -5.11 -32.28 -0.20
C TYR A 312 -3.61 -32.30 0.09
N GLU A 313 -2.79 -32.06 -0.94
CA GLU A 313 -1.34 -31.90 -0.78
C GLU A 313 -1.03 -30.43 -0.49
N VAL A 314 -0.61 -30.14 0.74
CA VAL A 314 -0.29 -28.78 1.18
C VAL A 314 1.19 -28.66 1.47
N SER A 315 1.86 -27.75 0.78
CA SER A 315 3.27 -27.40 0.99
C SER A 315 3.40 -25.98 1.53
N ILE A 316 4.53 -25.65 2.17
CA ILE A 316 4.82 -24.28 2.63
C ILE A 316 6.16 -23.80 2.06
N SER A 317 6.20 -22.56 1.55
CA SER A 317 7.44 -21.97 1.03
C SER A 317 7.51 -20.47 1.33
N PRO A 318 8.70 -19.94 1.71
CA PRO A 318 8.93 -18.51 1.69
C PRO A 318 8.87 -17.98 0.25
N LEU A 319 8.35 -16.77 0.10
CA LEU A 319 8.19 -16.06 -1.15
C LEU A 319 8.67 -14.61 -0.98
N ARG A 320 9.37 -14.09 -1.98
CA ARG A 320 9.78 -12.68 -2.02
C ARG A 320 8.60 -11.80 -2.43
N GLU A 321 8.49 -10.61 -1.84
CA GLU A 321 7.41 -9.66 -2.13
C GLU A 321 7.27 -9.33 -3.63
N ASP A 322 8.38 -9.12 -4.34
CA ASP A 322 8.39 -8.85 -5.80
C ASP A 322 7.77 -9.97 -6.65
N ASP A 323 7.88 -11.22 -6.18
CA ASP A 323 7.44 -12.40 -6.94
C ASP A 323 5.95 -12.73 -6.71
N VAL A 324 5.32 -12.09 -5.71
CA VAL A 324 3.90 -12.32 -5.35
C VAL A 324 2.99 -12.12 -6.56
N ALA A 325 3.15 -11.01 -7.29
CA ALA A 325 2.28 -10.68 -8.42
C ALA A 325 2.34 -11.75 -9.53
N ALA A 326 3.54 -12.25 -9.82
CA ALA A 326 3.74 -13.28 -10.84
C ALA A 326 3.12 -14.62 -10.43
N VAL A 327 3.32 -15.05 -9.17
CA VAL A 327 2.74 -16.30 -8.65
C VAL A 327 1.20 -16.24 -8.63
N VAL A 328 0.63 -15.10 -8.20
CA VAL A 328 -0.82 -14.89 -8.19
C VAL A 328 -1.37 -14.94 -9.61
N GLN A 329 -0.73 -14.26 -10.57
CA GLN A 329 -1.17 -14.25 -11.96
C GLN A 329 -1.19 -15.64 -12.58
N GLN A 330 -0.15 -16.45 -12.35
CA GLN A 330 -0.08 -17.83 -12.84
C GLN A 330 -1.16 -18.71 -12.22
N SER A 331 -1.34 -18.62 -10.90
CA SER A 331 -2.30 -19.44 -10.17
C SER A 331 -3.74 -19.09 -10.53
N MET A 332 -4.04 -17.82 -10.79
CA MET A 332 -5.37 -17.36 -11.22
C MET A 332 -5.79 -17.87 -12.61
N MET A 333 -4.88 -18.43 -13.40
CA MET A 333 -5.21 -19.12 -14.65
C MET A 333 -5.72 -20.55 -14.45
N LEU A 334 -5.57 -21.11 -13.24
CA LEU A 334 -6.02 -22.46 -12.91
C LEU A 334 -7.51 -22.46 -12.54
N GLU A 335 -8.11 -23.65 -12.57
CA GLU A 335 -9.51 -23.82 -12.17
C GLU A 335 -9.68 -23.56 -10.66
N PRO A 336 -10.86 -23.11 -10.21
CA PRO A 336 -11.20 -23.06 -8.79
C PRO A 336 -11.08 -24.44 -8.12
N ILE A 337 -10.76 -24.47 -6.83
CA ILE A 337 -10.58 -25.70 -6.06
C ILE A 337 -11.94 -26.17 -5.54
N ASP A 338 -12.41 -27.33 -5.98
CA ASP A 338 -13.68 -27.89 -5.51
C ASP A 338 -13.46 -28.80 -4.29
N LEU A 339 -13.74 -28.25 -3.09
CA LEU A 339 -13.57 -28.93 -1.80
C LEU A 339 -14.44 -30.19 -1.61
N GLN A 340 -15.41 -30.43 -2.49
CA GLN A 340 -16.30 -31.60 -2.41
C GLN A 340 -15.91 -32.72 -3.39
N ARG A 341 -15.13 -32.40 -4.44
CA ARG A 341 -14.85 -33.33 -5.56
C ARG A 341 -13.37 -33.57 -5.78
N GLU A 342 -12.56 -32.53 -5.72
CA GLU A 342 -11.14 -32.61 -6.01
C GLU A 342 -10.38 -32.97 -4.73
N ARG A 343 -9.44 -33.90 -4.82
CA ARG A 343 -8.54 -34.27 -3.70
C ARG A 343 -7.08 -34.14 -4.11
N ASP A 344 -6.76 -34.43 -5.38
CA ASP A 344 -5.40 -34.36 -5.91
C ASP A 344 -5.06 -32.96 -6.45
N VAL A 345 -5.09 -31.95 -5.59
CA VAL A 345 -4.69 -30.58 -5.92
C VAL A 345 -3.46 -30.21 -5.09
N ASP A 346 -2.38 -29.80 -5.75
CA ASP A 346 -1.18 -29.26 -5.11
C ASP A 346 -1.43 -27.81 -4.69
N ILE A 347 -1.31 -27.55 -3.39
CA ILE A 347 -1.51 -26.25 -2.77
C ILE A 347 -0.22 -25.84 -2.07
N MET A 348 0.24 -24.62 -2.35
CA MET A 348 1.38 -24.03 -1.65
C MET A 348 0.92 -22.85 -0.79
N VAL A 349 1.27 -22.89 0.49
CA VAL A 349 1.17 -21.77 1.42
C VAL A 349 2.40 -20.89 1.22
N ALA A 350 2.19 -19.71 0.65
CA ALA A 350 3.22 -18.71 0.42
C ALA A 350 3.41 -17.83 1.67
N VAL A 351 4.63 -17.83 2.20
CA VAL A 351 5.03 -16.98 3.33
C VAL A 351 5.81 -15.80 2.79
N VAL A 352 5.18 -14.63 2.71
CA VAL A 352 5.82 -13.47 2.10
C VAL A 352 6.78 -12.83 3.09
N LEU A 353 8.00 -12.60 2.61
CA LEU A 353 9.09 -11.94 3.33
C LEU A 353 9.56 -10.73 2.53
N ASP A 354 10.15 -9.75 3.24
CA ASP A 354 10.92 -8.70 2.58
C ASP A 354 12.17 -9.29 1.90
N ASP A 355 12.74 -8.58 0.93
CA ASP A 355 13.86 -9.07 0.11
C ASP A 355 15.10 -9.47 0.94
N LEU A 356 15.39 -8.71 2.00
CA LEU A 356 16.56 -8.91 2.85
C LEU A 356 16.39 -10.15 3.73
N GLN A 357 15.21 -10.30 4.33
CA GLN A 357 14.80 -11.45 5.13
C GLN A 357 14.73 -12.69 4.26
N PHE A 358 14.17 -12.58 3.06
CA PHE A 358 14.10 -13.66 2.09
C PHE A 358 15.51 -14.16 1.73
N ALA A 359 16.44 -13.26 1.38
CA ALA A 359 17.82 -13.63 1.07
C ALA A 359 18.52 -14.35 2.24
N THR A 360 18.23 -13.92 3.47
CA THR A 360 18.77 -14.56 4.68
C THR A 360 18.21 -15.97 4.88
N VAL A 361 16.90 -16.12 4.76
CA VAL A 361 16.19 -17.39 4.91
C VAL A 361 16.57 -18.37 3.78
N ALA A 362 16.72 -17.87 2.56
CA ALA A 362 17.11 -18.67 1.40
C ALA A 362 18.50 -19.30 1.59
N ARG A 363 19.47 -18.56 2.12
CA ARG A 363 20.80 -19.10 2.46
C ARG A 363 20.72 -20.17 3.56
N GLN A 364 19.88 -19.95 4.57
CA GLN A 364 19.71 -20.91 5.67
C GLN A 364 19.06 -22.22 5.19
N LEU A 365 18.04 -22.14 4.34
CA LEU A 365 17.38 -23.31 3.75
C LEU A 365 18.31 -24.06 2.78
N GLN A 366 19.12 -23.34 1.99
CA GLN A 366 20.11 -23.96 1.12
C GLN A 366 21.19 -24.74 1.90
N HIS A 367 21.74 -24.17 2.97
CA HIS A 367 22.72 -24.86 3.82
C HIS A 367 22.16 -26.13 4.48
N LEU A 368 20.84 -26.21 4.66
CA LEU A 368 20.17 -27.40 5.17
C LEU A 368 19.99 -28.46 4.07
N ALA A 369 19.60 -28.04 2.86
CA ALA A 369 19.52 -28.92 1.69
C ALA A 369 20.87 -29.58 1.38
N ASP A 370 21.97 -28.80 1.40
CA ASP A 370 23.33 -29.30 1.18
C ASP A 370 23.80 -30.32 2.23
N LYS A 371 23.26 -30.27 3.46
CA LYS A 371 23.58 -31.22 4.55
C LYS A 371 22.80 -32.53 4.47
N VAL A 372 21.57 -32.48 3.94
CA VAL A 372 20.69 -33.65 3.79
C VAL A 372 21.01 -34.41 2.50
N ALA A 373 21.44 -33.69 1.45
CA ALA A 373 21.74 -34.24 0.13
C ALA A 373 23.17 -34.81 0.03
N GLY A 374 23.36 -36.04 0.51
CA GLY A 374 24.43 -36.93 0.00
C GLY A 374 24.14 -37.46 -1.42
N GLN A 375 23.00 -37.10 -2.01
CA GLN A 375 22.57 -37.50 -3.35
C GLN A 375 22.21 -36.25 -4.16
N LYS A 376 22.75 -36.18 -5.39
CA LYS A 376 22.46 -35.17 -6.41
C LYS A 376 21.00 -35.26 -6.88
N GLU A 377 20.06 -34.75 -6.09
CA GLU A 377 18.76 -34.37 -6.62
C GLU A 377 18.72 -32.85 -6.73
N ASP A 378 18.55 -32.34 -7.95
CA ASP A 378 18.61 -30.92 -8.31
C ASP A 378 17.45 -30.09 -7.73
N PHE A 379 16.58 -30.67 -6.89
CA PHE A 379 15.37 -30.02 -6.37
C PHE A 379 15.06 -30.44 -4.92
N ALA A 380 15.20 -29.51 -3.98
CA ALA A 380 14.61 -29.67 -2.65
C ALA A 380 13.09 -29.47 -2.74
N GLN A 381 12.29 -30.50 -2.47
CA GLN A 381 10.83 -30.35 -2.39
C GLN A 381 10.46 -29.44 -1.20
N PRO A 382 9.47 -28.52 -1.34
CA PRO A 382 9.03 -27.71 -0.22
C PRO A 382 8.45 -28.60 0.89
N PRO A 383 8.62 -28.24 2.17
CA PRO A 383 8.10 -29.04 3.27
C PRO A 383 6.58 -29.16 3.19
N HIS A 384 6.11 -30.38 3.40
CA HIS A 384 4.70 -30.75 3.41
C HIS A 384 4.07 -30.47 4.78
N LEU A 385 2.78 -30.08 4.79
CA LEU A 385 2.00 -29.83 5.99
C LEU A 385 0.90 -30.89 6.13
N ASP A 386 0.96 -31.65 7.23
CA ASP A 386 -0.01 -32.68 7.55
C ASP A 386 -1.29 -32.09 8.17
N GLU A 387 -2.42 -32.77 8.00
CA GLU A 387 -3.65 -32.40 8.69
C GLU A 387 -3.59 -32.78 10.18
N PHE A 388 -3.92 -31.83 11.05
CA PHE A 388 -4.01 -32.10 12.47
C PHE A 388 -5.34 -32.78 12.85
N PHE A 389 -5.30 -34.09 13.12
CA PHE A 389 -6.41 -34.82 13.71
C PHE A 389 -6.14 -35.19 15.17
N LEU A 390 -7.05 -34.80 16.08
CA LEU A 390 -7.03 -35.11 17.52
C LEU A 390 -7.16 -36.61 17.88
N GLY A 391 -6.93 -37.55 16.96
CA GLY A 391 -7.11 -38.99 17.20
C GLY A 391 -6.25 -39.94 16.37
N SER A 392 -5.45 -39.45 15.42
CA SER A 392 -4.58 -40.28 14.58
C SER A 392 -3.16 -39.73 14.58
N ALA A 393 -2.46 -39.93 15.70
CA ALA A 393 -1.01 -39.79 15.76
C ALA A 393 -0.35 -40.92 14.95
N ARG A 394 -0.45 -40.89 13.62
CA ARG A 394 0.51 -41.58 12.78
C ARG A 394 1.71 -40.64 12.63
N LEU A 395 2.70 -40.92 13.47
CA LEU A 395 3.98 -40.26 13.73
C LEU A 395 4.97 -40.20 12.55
N ASN A 396 4.51 -40.00 11.31
CA ASN A 396 5.40 -39.96 10.14
C ASN A 396 5.27 -38.67 9.31
N SER A 397 4.84 -37.55 9.91
CA SER A 397 5.18 -36.25 9.32
C SER A 397 6.64 -35.99 9.64
N ALA A 398 7.44 -35.63 8.65
CA ALA A 398 8.69 -34.95 8.94
C ALA A 398 8.29 -33.63 9.61
N ALA A 399 8.18 -33.63 10.95
CA ALA A 399 8.20 -32.40 11.74
C ALA A 399 9.30 -31.54 11.13
N SER A 400 9.01 -30.27 10.82
CA SER A 400 9.90 -29.44 10.00
C SER A 400 11.35 -29.70 10.45
N ASP A 401 12.24 -30.10 9.53
CA ASP A 401 13.58 -30.59 9.89
C ASP A 401 14.34 -29.60 10.81
N ASN A 402 13.87 -28.34 10.85
CA ASN A 402 14.30 -27.28 11.76
C ASN A 402 13.11 -26.44 12.29
N PRO A 403 12.47 -26.81 13.42
CA PRO A 403 11.30 -26.09 13.95
C PRO A 403 11.63 -24.66 14.40
N SER A 404 12.84 -24.42 14.89
CA SER A 404 13.31 -23.08 15.28
C SER A 404 13.49 -22.14 14.08
N LEU A 405 13.86 -22.67 12.91
CA LEU A 405 13.97 -21.89 11.68
C LEU A 405 12.59 -21.48 11.18
N TRP A 406 11.66 -22.42 11.09
CA TRP A 406 10.29 -22.14 10.65
C TRP A 406 9.53 -21.22 11.60
N LYS A 407 9.77 -21.31 12.92
CA LYS A 407 9.30 -20.33 13.90
C LYS A 407 9.76 -18.90 13.57
N ASN A 408 11.03 -18.74 13.20
CA ASN A 408 11.62 -17.44 12.86
C ASN A 408 11.09 -16.90 11.52
N ILE A 409 10.93 -17.77 10.51
CA ILE A 409 10.32 -17.42 9.22
C ILE A 409 8.87 -16.96 9.44
N TRP A 410 8.10 -17.73 10.22
CA TRP A 410 6.69 -17.47 10.47
C TRP A 410 6.44 -16.19 11.28
N SER A 411 7.30 -15.89 12.25
CA SER A 411 7.19 -14.66 13.04
C SER A 411 7.45 -13.40 12.20
N LYS A 412 8.31 -13.50 11.19
CA LYS A 412 8.69 -12.41 10.28
C LYS A 412 7.78 -12.23 9.07
N ALA A 413 6.92 -13.21 8.77
CA ALA A 413 6.00 -13.16 7.65
C ALA A 413 5.11 -11.90 7.65
N SER A 414 5.18 -11.12 6.56
CA SER A 414 4.36 -9.90 6.38
C SER A 414 2.91 -10.25 6.05
N ARG A 415 2.72 -11.23 5.18
CA ARG A 415 1.41 -11.80 4.82
C ARG A 415 1.56 -13.29 4.48
N VAL A 416 0.44 -14.01 4.58
CA VAL A 416 0.35 -15.43 4.23
C VAL A 416 -0.88 -15.65 3.37
N PHE A 417 -0.71 -16.37 2.27
CA PHE A 417 -1.80 -16.77 1.39
C PHE A 417 -1.52 -18.16 0.81
N TYR A 418 -2.54 -18.83 0.32
CA TYR A 418 -2.37 -20.09 -0.41
C TYR A 418 -2.48 -19.86 -1.91
N VAL A 419 -1.82 -20.72 -2.69
CA VAL A 419 -1.92 -20.78 -4.14
C VAL A 419 -2.04 -22.21 -4.63
N ARG A 420 -2.90 -22.43 -5.62
CA ARG A 420 -2.98 -23.68 -6.39
C ARG A 420 -1.80 -23.74 -7.34
N ARG A 421 -1.13 -24.90 -7.40
CA ARG A 421 -0.04 -25.17 -8.34
C ARG A 421 -0.51 -26.07 -9.48
N PRO A 422 0.08 -25.95 -10.68
CA PRO A 422 -0.20 -26.87 -11.78
C PRO A 422 0.35 -28.27 -11.48
N ILE A 423 -0.37 -29.31 -11.89
CA ILE A 423 -0.11 -30.74 -11.58
C ILE A 423 1.28 -31.24 -12.10
N ARG A 424 1.94 -30.50 -13.00
CA ARG A 424 3.26 -30.84 -13.58
C ARG A 424 4.34 -29.84 -13.19
N VAL A 425 4.54 -29.67 -11.89
CA VAL A 425 5.54 -28.79 -11.30
C VAL A 425 6.96 -29.04 -11.83
N ALA A 426 7.31 -30.29 -12.17
CA ALA A 426 8.63 -30.66 -12.68
C ALA A 426 8.94 -30.13 -14.11
N GLU A 427 7.92 -29.80 -14.93
CA GLU A 427 8.11 -29.38 -16.33
C GLU A 427 7.93 -27.87 -16.53
N THR A 428 7.17 -27.18 -15.69
CA THR A 428 6.71 -25.80 -15.96
C THR A 428 7.69 -24.67 -15.66
N GLN A 429 8.91 -24.93 -15.19
CA GLN A 429 9.86 -23.86 -14.82
C GLN A 429 9.24 -22.74 -13.95
N VAL A 430 8.27 -23.07 -13.09
CA VAL A 430 7.91 -22.22 -11.92
C VAL A 430 8.99 -22.37 -10.83
N SER A 431 10.24 -22.47 -11.30
CA SER A 431 11.51 -22.32 -10.61
C SER A 431 12.13 -20.95 -10.94
N ALA A 432 11.54 -20.17 -11.85
CA ALA A 432 11.99 -18.81 -12.17
C ALA A 432 11.62 -17.78 -11.08
N VAL A 433 10.62 -18.09 -10.26
CA VAL A 433 10.53 -17.50 -8.92
C VAL A 433 11.42 -18.38 -8.05
N VAL A 434 12.54 -17.83 -7.59
CA VAL A 434 13.46 -18.49 -6.68
C VAL A 434 12.68 -18.81 -5.41
N LEU A 435 12.00 -19.96 -5.38
CA LEU A 435 11.70 -20.62 -4.13
C LEU A 435 13.05 -20.89 -3.49
N ALA A 436 13.14 -20.79 -2.17
CA ALA A 436 14.37 -20.94 -1.40
C ALA A 436 14.94 -22.38 -1.42
N THR A 437 14.96 -23.03 -2.59
CA THR A 437 15.49 -24.37 -2.86
C THR A 437 16.89 -24.31 -3.50
N GLY A 438 17.61 -23.21 -3.30
CA GLY A 438 19.07 -23.24 -3.20
C GLY A 438 19.88 -23.53 -4.47
N THR A 439 19.67 -22.81 -5.57
CA THR A 439 20.67 -22.75 -6.65
C THR A 439 21.38 -21.39 -6.67
N LEU A 440 22.63 -21.42 -6.19
CA LEU A 440 23.52 -20.26 -5.97
C LEU A 440 24.41 -19.95 -7.18
N GLU A 441 23.92 -20.15 -8.41
CA GLU A 441 24.69 -19.80 -9.61
C GLU A 441 24.50 -18.35 -10.05
N GLU A 442 23.41 -17.68 -9.64
CA GLU A 442 23.15 -16.30 -10.08
C GLU A 442 23.74 -15.21 -9.16
N LEU A 443 24.03 -15.50 -7.88
CA LEU A 443 24.64 -14.54 -6.96
C LEU A 443 26.15 -14.33 -7.18
N LYS A 444 26.84 -15.25 -7.84
CA LYS A 444 28.26 -15.06 -8.20
C LYS A 444 28.44 -14.07 -9.36
N ASN A 445 27.38 -13.82 -10.13
CA ASN A 445 27.43 -12.97 -11.33
C ASN A 445 26.68 -11.64 -11.17
N SER A 446 26.03 -11.38 -10.03
CA SER A 446 25.34 -10.10 -9.82
C SER A 446 26.34 -9.00 -9.45
N SER A 447 26.88 -8.33 -10.46
CA SER A 447 27.49 -6.99 -10.35
C SER A 447 26.65 -6.02 -9.51
N VAL A 448 25.34 -6.27 -9.46
CA VAL A 448 24.30 -5.53 -8.73
C VAL A 448 24.55 -5.44 -7.22
N LEU A 449 25.07 -6.48 -6.54
CA LEU A 449 25.31 -6.42 -5.09
C LEU A 449 26.50 -5.54 -4.74
N LEU A 450 27.56 -5.56 -5.55
CA LEU A 450 28.69 -4.64 -5.42
C LEU A 450 28.25 -3.20 -5.76
N GLU A 451 27.41 -3.04 -6.77
CA GLU A 451 26.86 -1.74 -7.17
C GLU A 451 25.93 -1.16 -6.10
N GLN A 452 25.09 -1.98 -5.46
CA GLN A 452 24.23 -1.60 -4.35
C GLN A 452 25.03 -1.26 -3.09
N LEU A 453 26.12 -1.98 -2.83
CA LEU A 453 27.00 -1.71 -1.68
C LEU A 453 27.85 -0.46 -1.90
N GLU A 454 28.31 -0.21 -3.14
CA GLU A 454 28.94 1.06 -3.52
C GLU A 454 27.95 2.23 -3.52
N ALA A 455 26.70 2.00 -3.94
CA ALA A 455 25.63 3.00 -3.89
C ALA A 455 25.25 3.34 -2.43
N ALA A 456 25.19 2.35 -1.54
CA ALA A 456 24.99 2.54 -0.12
C ALA A 456 26.18 3.27 0.53
N LYS A 457 27.43 2.95 0.13
CA LYS A 457 28.61 3.67 0.60
C LYS A 457 28.60 5.13 0.15
N LYS A 458 28.24 5.39 -1.12
CA LYS A 458 28.05 6.76 -1.64
C LYS A 458 26.91 7.48 -0.93
N SER A 459 25.79 6.82 -0.62
CA SER A 459 24.67 7.45 0.08
C SER A 459 25.05 7.84 1.51
N VAL A 460 25.78 6.98 2.23
CA VAL A 460 26.34 7.30 3.56
C VAL A 460 27.33 8.47 3.48
N GLU A 461 28.26 8.47 2.53
CA GLU A 461 29.19 9.60 2.33
C GLU A 461 28.45 10.91 1.99
N THR A 462 27.36 10.84 1.21
CA THR A 462 26.53 12.03 0.94
C THR A 462 25.76 12.50 2.16
N MET A 463 25.22 11.60 2.97
CA MET A 463 24.56 11.93 4.24
C MET A 463 25.53 12.58 5.23
N GLU A 464 26.76 12.08 5.34
CA GLU A 464 27.79 12.67 6.20
C GLU A 464 28.23 14.06 5.73
N LYS A 465 28.38 14.26 4.41
CA LYS A 465 28.63 15.59 3.83
C LYS A 465 27.47 16.55 4.07
N ASN A 466 26.23 16.06 3.96
CA ASN A 466 25.04 16.84 4.22
C ASN A 466 25.00 17.24 5.70
N LEU A 467 25.18 16.30 6.64
CA LEU A 467 25.26 16.56 8.08
C LEU A 467 26.34 17.60 8.43
N ALA A 468 27.55 17.44 7.89
CA ALA A 468 28.64 18.39 8.11
C ALA A 468 28.31 19.80 7.57
N SER A 469 27.64 19.88 6.42
CA SER A 469 27.21 21.18 5.86
C SER A 469 26.10 21.83 6.69
N THR A 470 25.15 21.05 7.21
CA THR A 470 24.08 21.54 8.10
C THR A 470 24.64 22.05 9.42
N ILE A 471 25.61 21.35 10.02
CA ILE A 471 26.29 21.79 11.25
C ILE A 471 27.03 23.12 11.02
N ASN A 472 27.73 23.26 9.89
CA ASN A 472 28.42 24.51 9.54
C ASN A 472 27.43 25.67 9.34
N GLN A 473 26.29 25.43 8.66
CA GLN A 473 25.25 26.44 8.48
C GLN A 473 24.66 26.90 9.82
N HIS A 474 24.45 25.98 10.76
CA HIS A 474 23.96 26.30 12.10
C HIS A 474 24.96 27.20 12.87
N GLN A 475 26.25 26.89 12.82
CA GLN A 475 27.30 27.70 13.46
C GLN A 475 27.40 29.11 12.87
N LEU A 476 27.29 29.23 11.54
CA LEU A 476 27.30 30.51 10.83
C LEU A 476 26.06 31.36 11.18
N ALA A 477 24.89 30.74 11.29
CA ALA A 477 23.67 31.39 11.74
C ALA A 477 23.78 31.90 13.19
N LEU A 478 24.42 31.14 14.08
CA LEU A 478 24.65 31.54 15.47
C LEU A 478 25.61 32.74 15.57
N ALA A 479 26.70 32.74 14.81
CA ALA A 479 27.64 33.86 14.75
C ALA A 479 26.99 35.15 14.21
N ASN A 480 26.18 35.04 13.14
CA ASN A 480 25.43 36.17 12.58
C ASN A 480 24.41 36.74 13.58
N ASN A 481 23.76 35.88 14.36
CA ASN A 481 22.83 36.31 15.40
C ASN A 481 23.52 37.14 16.49
N GLN A 482 24.70 36.68 16.93
CA GLN A 482 25.52 37.39 17.92
C GLN A 482 25.98 38.75 17.41
N LEU A 483 26.46 38.85 16.16
CA LEU A 483 26.91 40.10 15.56
C LEU A 483 25.77 41.13 15.47
N LEU A 484 24.58 40.72 14.99
CA LEU A 484 23.42 41.60 14.90
C LEU A 484 22.96 42.07 16.28
N SER A 485 23.05 41.21 17.30
CA SER A 485 22.72 41.61 18.68
C SER A 485 23.68 42.67 19.24
N GLN A 486 24.98 42.56 18.93
CA GLN A 486 25.99 43.55 19.33
C GLN A 486 25.78 44.90 18.63
N GLN A 487 25.52 44.88 17.33
CA GLN A 487 25.23 46.10 16.56
C GLN A 487 24.00 46.84 17.08
N ILE A 488 22.96 46.12 17.50
CA ILE A 488 21.78 46.74 18.13
C ILE A 488 22.14 47.40 19.46
N ILE A 489 23.01 46.79 20.28
CA ILE A 489 23.47 47.37 21.54
C ILE A 489 24.27 48.66 21.28
N GLU A 490 25.18 48.65 20.31
CA GLU A 490 25.98 49.82 19.92
C GLU A 490 25.10 50.97 19.42
N LEU A 491 24.14 50.69 18.54
CA LEU A 491 23.20 51.69 18.03
C LEU A 491 22.29 52.25 19.13
N ASN A 492 21.84 51.43 20.08
CA ASN A 492 21.07 51.92 21.23
C ASN A 492 21.92 52.84 22.13
N ASN A 493 23.19 52.52 22.34
CA ASN A 493 24.09 53.37 23.12
C ASN A 493 24.33 54.73 22.42
N ALA A 494 24.53 54.73 21.10
CA ALA A 494 24.65 55.96 20.30
C ALA A 494 23.36 56.80 20.32
N LEU A 495 22.20 56.14 20.29
CA LEU A 495 20.90 56.80 20.40
C LEU A 495 20.68 57.42 21.79
N GLU A 496 21.11 56.77 22.87
CA GLU A 496 21.03 57.36 24.21
C GLU A 496 22.01 58.53 24.39
N ALA A 497 23.20 58.47 23.77
CA ALA A 497 24.15 59.59 23.77
C ALA A 497 23.62 60.82 23.01
N THR A 498 23.09 60.63 21.79
CA THR A 498 22.50 61.72 20.99
C THR A 498 21.25 62.32 21.64
N LYS A 499 20.43 61.53 22.32
CA LYS A 499 19.32 62.05 23.15
C LYS A 499 19.82 62.90 24.32
N ALA A 500 20.89 62.49 24.99
CA ALA A 500 21.49 63.26 26.08
C ALA A 500 22.05 64.61 25.57
N GLU A 501 22.67 64.62 24.39
CA GLU A 501 23.12 65.85 23.72
C GLU A 501 21.95 66.75 23.33
N LEU A 502 20.84 66.18 22.82
CA LEU A 502 19.61 66.92 22.54
C LEU A 502 19.07 67.60 23.80
N THR A 503 19.05 66.91 24.95
CA THR A 503 18.59 67.50 26.21
C THR A 503 19.51 68.65 26.67
N ALA A 504 20.82 68.51 26.51
CA ALA A 504 21.78 69.57 26.85
C ALA A 504 21.68 70.79 25.90
N LEU A 505 21.37 70.57 24.61
CA LEU A 505 21.15 71.63 23.62
C LEU A 505 19.82 72.38 23.84
N GLN A 506 18.80 71.69 24.35
CA GLN A 506 17.53 72.30 24.76
C GLN A 506 17.69 73.20 25.99
N GLU A 507 18.53 72.81 26.95
CA GLU A 507 18.81 73.60 28.16
C GLU A 507 19.69 74.84 27.89
N SER A 508 20.52 74.81 26.85
CA SER A 508 21.49 75.87 26.53
C SER A 508 21.00 76.92 25.51
N SER A 509 19.71 76.90 25.13
CA SER A 509 19.12 77.85 24.16
C SER A 509 19.83 77.86 22.79
N ALA A 510 20.20 76.67 22.29
CA ALA A 510 20.89 76.49 21.02
C ALA A 510 20.06 76.92 19.78
N SER A 511 20.72 77.07 18.63
CA SER A 511 20.06 77.52 17.40
C SER A 511 19.04 76.49 16.90
N SER A 512 17.94 76.95 16.26
CA SER A 512 16.91 76.04 15.72
C SER A 512 17.46 75.02 14.71
N ALA A 513 18.59 75.33 14.05
CA ALA A 513 19.25 74.43 13.10
C ALA A 513 19.92 73.23 13.80
N ASP A 514 20.56 73.45 14.94
CA ASP A 514 21.26 72.40 15.70
C ASP A 514 20.27 71.41 16.32
N LEU A 515 19.13 71.92 16.81
CA LEU A 515 18.02 71.09 17.29
C LEU A 515 17.40 70.24 16.18
N THR A 516 17.23 70.80 14.98
CA THR A 516 16.71 70.03 13.83
C THR A 516 17.69 68.97 13.34
N ALA A 517 18.99 69.23 13.38
CA ALA A 517 20.02 68.26 12.99
C ALA A 517 20.06 67.05 13.95
N ALA A 518 20.03 67.30 15.27
CA ALA A 518 19.99 66.24 16.28
C ALA A 518 18.70 65.40 16.22
N LEU A 519 17.55 66.01 15.90
CA LEU A 519 16.30 65.27 15.68
C LEU A 519 16.35 64.37 14.44
N GLN A 520 16.97 64.83 13.35
CA GLN A 520 17.18 64.02 12.14
C GLN A 520 18.13 62.85 12.39
N GLU A 521 19.17 63.03 13.21
CA GLU A 521 20.10 61.98 13.59
C GLU A 521 19.43 60.90 14.48
N ILE A 522 18.58 61.32 15.43
CA ILE A 522 17.76 60.40 16.23
C ILE A 522 16.80 59.60 15.34
N GLU A 523 16.17 60.23 14.34
CA GLU A 523 15.27 59.54 13.42
C GLU A 523 16.03 58.52 12.55
N ALA A 524 17.22 58.88 12.05
CA ALA A 524 18.09 57.99 11.28
C ALA A 524 18.55 56.77 12.12
N LEU A 525 18.97 56.98 13.37
CA LEU A 525 19.36 55.90 14.29
C LEU A 525 18.17 54.97 14.60
N ASN A 526 16.97 55.52 14.80
CA ASN A 526 15.77 54.71 15.02
C ASN A 526 15.41 53.83 13.81
N GLN A 527 15.58 54.35 12.59
CA GLN A 527 15.36 53.57 11.36
C GLN A 527 16.38 52.43 11.22
N GLN A 528 17.65 52.67 11.56
CA GLN A 528 18.68 51.63 11.57
C GLN A 528 18.43 50.56 12.64
N ILE A 529 18.00 50.95 13.84
CA ILE A 529 17.63 49.98 14.89
C ILE A 529 16.44 49.12 14.46
N ALA A 530 15.44 49.71 13.80
CA ALA A 530 14.28 48.97 13.30
C ALA A 530 14.66 47.96 12.20
N SER A 531 15.55 48.33 11.29
CA SER A 531 16.03 47.43 10.22
C SER A 531 16.85 46.26 10.78
N HIS A 532 17.76 46.52 11.72
CA HIS A 532 18.57 45.49 12.38
C HIS A 532 17.73 44.56 13.27
N LYS A 533 16.71 45.07 13.97
CA LYS A 533 15.76 44.23 14.73
C LYS A 533 14.97 43.29 13.82
N LYS A 534 14.54 43.76 12.64
CA LYS A 534 13.86 42.92 11.64
C LYS A 534 14.80 41.85 11.07
N ALA A 535 16.05 42.20 10.80
CA ALA A 535 17.07 41.23 10.37
C ALA A 535 17.35 40.18 11.45
N LEU A 536 17.36 40.58 12.73
CA LEU A 536 17.54 39.67 13.87
C LEU A 536 16.38 38.67 14.01
N ASP A 537 15.13 39.08 13.87
CA ASP A 537 13.97 38.17 13.91
C ASP A 537 14.02 37.12 12.77
N ILE A 538 14.41 37.54 11.57
CA ILE A 538 14.60 36.63 10.43
C ILE A 538 15.73 35.63 10.70
N ALA A 539 16.86 36.11 11.22
CA ALA A 539 18.00 35.26 11.57
C ALA A 539 17.67 34.28 12.71
N GLN A 540 16.86 34.68 13.70
CA GLN A 540 16.39 33.81 14.79
C GLN A 540 15.48 32.69 14.28
N LYS A 541 14.57 32.98 13.34
CA LYS A 541 13.72 31.97 12.70
C LYS A 541 14.55 30.98 11.89
N GLN A 542 15.55 31.46 11.15
CA GLN A 542 16.48 30.59 10.43
C GLN A 542 17.30 29.71 11.38
N LEU A 543 17.79 30.27 12.49
CA LEU A 543 18.52 29.50 13.51
C LEU A 543 17.65 28.38 14.09
N ALA A 544 16.41 28.66 14.47
CA ALA A 544 15.47 27.66 15.00
C ALA A 544 15.21 26.53 13.99
N SER A 545 15.03 26.86 12.71
CA SER A 545 14.84 25.84 11.66
C SER A 545 16.09 24.99 11.43
N SER A 546 17.28 25.60 11.43
CA SER A 546 18.54 24.86 11.31
C SER A 546 18.78 23.93 12.49
N GLN A 547 18.40 24.36 13.70
CA GLN A 547 18.56 23.59 14.93
C GLN A 547 17.63 22.36 14.96
N ALA A 548 16.40 22.50 14.48
CA ALA A 548 15.47 21.39 14.33
C ALA A 548 16.02 20.33 13.36
N ASN A 549 16.49 20.76 12.20
CA ASN A 549 17.05 19.85 11.19
C ASN A 549 18.32 19.14 11.68
N THR A 550 19.18 19.82 12.46
CA THR A 550 20.36 19.17 13.05
C THR A 550 19.98 18.13 14.10
N LEU A 551 18.93 18.38 14.89
CA LEU A 551 18.49 17.46 15.93
C LEU A 551 17.88 16.20 15.32
N GLU A 552 17.07 16.34 14.28
CA GLU A 552 16.46 15.23 13.54
C GLU A 552 17.55 14.35 12.90
N ALA A 553 18.49 14.95 12.16
CA ALA A 553 19.58 14.20 11.53
C ALA A 553 20.52 13.51 12.56
N GLN A 554 20.67 14.09 13.75
CA GLN A 554 21.43 13.47 14.85
C GLN A 554 20.67 12.29 15.48
N GLN A 555 19.35 12.41 15.65
CA GLN A 555 18.51 11.33 16.17
C GLN A 555 18.50 10.13 15.22
N ASP A 556 18.38 10.36 13.92
CA ASP A 556 18.42 9.31 12.90
C ASP A 556 19.77 8.59 12.90
N ALA A 557 20.88 9.34 12.94
CA ALA A 557 22.22 8.78 13.01
C ALA A 557 22.44 7.95 14.30
N GLN A 558 21.87 8.38 15.43
CA GLN A 558 21.94 7.62 16.68
C GLN A 558 21.09 6.35 16.63
N GLN A 559 19.88 6.39 16.09
CA GLN A 559 19.03 5.21 15.95
C GLN A 559 19.70 4.14 15.09
N VAL A 560 20.31 4.54 13.96
CA VAL A 560 21.07 3.62 13.10
C VAL A 560 22.27 3.04 13.84
N ARG A 561 23.01 3.84 14.63
CA ARG A 561 24.16 3.35 15.41
C ARG A 561 23.76 2.40 16.53
N THR A 562 22.72 2.72 17.29
CA THR A 562 22.19 1.85 18.35
C THR A 562 21.70 0.54 17.75
N PHE A 563 20.97 0.60 16.63
CA PHE A 563 20.55 -0.59 15.89
C PHE A 563 21.72 -1.47 15.45
N MET A 564 22.78 -0.87 14.88
CA MET A 564 23.99 -1.62 14.48
C MET A 564 24.68 -2.28 15.68
N VAL A 565 24.77 -1.60 16.83
CA VAL A 565 25.37 -2.19 18.05
C VAL A 565 24.53 -3.34 18.58
N THR A 566 23.20 -3.20 18.64
CA THR A 566 22.30 -4.29 19.06
C THR A 566 22.38 -5.51 18.14
N LEU A 567 22.53 -5.28 16.82
CA LEU A 567 22.73 -6.34 15.85
C LEU A 567 24.04 -7.10 16.11
N LEU A 568 25.12 -6.38 16.45
CA LEU A 568 26.44 -6.94 16.74
C LEU A 568 26.56 -7.59 18.13
N GLU A 569 25.72 -7.23 19.09
CA GLU A 569 25.65 -7.89 20.41
C GLU A 569 25.04 -9.30 20.33
N SER A 570 24.17 -9.55 19.35
CA SER A 570 23.47 -10.83 19.17
C SER A 570 24.27 -11.93 18.45
N GLN A 571 25.46 -11.60 17.92
CA GLN A 571 26.27 -12.51 17.11
C GLN A 571 27.62 -12.80 17.76
N SER A 572 27.96 -14.09 17.94
CA SER A 572 29.34 -14.50 18.25
C SER A 572 30.14 -14.51 16.94
N VAL A 573 30.87 -13.43 16.67
CA VAL A 573 31.70 -13.32 15.46
C VAL A 573 32.89 -14.29 15.57
N GLN A 574 32.92 -15.34 14.74
CA GLN A 574 34.10 -16.20 14.58
C GLN A 574 35.00 -15.70 13.42
N TRP A 575 36.29 -15.93 13.57
CA TRP A 575 37.38 -15.01 13.18
C TRP A 575 37.90 -15.10 11.74
N GLU A 576 37.06 -14.78 10.76
CA GLU A 576 37.53 -14.47 9.38
C GLU A 576 37.43 -12.96 9.04
N SER A 577 36.79 -12.16 9.90
CA SER A 577 36.41 -10.77 9.61
C SER A 577 37.38 -9.68 10.11
N MET A 578 38.32 -9.97 11.01
CA MET A 578 39.23 -8.96 11.59
C MET A 578 40.28 -8.45 10.59
N GLU A 579 40.81 -9.33 9.73
CA GLU A 579 41.71 -8.91 8.64
C GLU A 579 40.98 -8.04 7.61
N LEU A 580 39.69 -8.30 7.39
CA LEU A 580 38.81 -7.51 6.54
C LEU A 580 38.55 -6.12 7.14
N LEU A 581 38.31 -6.03 8.46
CA LEU A 581 38.16 -4.77 9.17
C LEU A 581 39.44 -3.92 9.17
N ALA A 582 40.61 -4.54 9.37
CA ALA A 582 41.89 -3.85 9.27
C ALA A 582 42.14 -3.32 7.85
N LYS A 583 41.68 -4.03 6.81
CA LYS A 583 41.72 -3.57 5.41
C LYS A 583 40.70 -2.47 5.09
N LEU A 584 39.58 -2.40 5.82
CA LEU A 584 38.52 -1.39 5.62
C LEU A 584 38.80 -0.07 6.35
N ARG A 585 39.59 -0.10 7.44
CA ARG A 585 39.97 1.08 8.23
C ARG A 585 41.49 1.24 8.28
N ILE A 586 42.04 1.73 7.17
CA ILE A 586 43.48 1.94 7.02
C ILE A 586 43.85 3.30 7.67
N PRO A 587 44.72 3.31 8.71
CA PRO A 587 45.24 4.56 9.26
C PRO A 587 46.14 5.27 8.24
N ASN A 588 45.99 6.60 8.15
CA ASN A 588 46.78 7.44 7.23
C ASN A 588 48.13 7.90 7.82
N GLU A 589 48.41 7.62 9.09
CA GLU A 589 49.61 8.06 9.82
C GLU A 589 50.36 6.85 10.41
N ALA A 590 51.69 6.88 10.36
CA ALA A 590 52.54 5.75 10.76
C ALA A 590 52.36 5.33 12.23
N GLU A 591 52.14 6.30 13.12
CA GLU A 591 51.90 6.06 14.56
C GLU A 591 50.58 5.31 14.79
N ALA A 592 49.55 5.59 13.98
CA ALA A 592 48.25 4.92 14.06
C ALA A 592 48.29 3.51 13.45
N GLU A 593 49.12 3.29 12.43
CA GLU A 593 49.38 1.95 11.87
C GLU A 593 50.10 1.06 12.86
N GLU A 594 51.10 1.60 13.57
CA GLU A 594 51.81 0.86 14.62
C GLU A 594 50.88 0.55 15.80
N ALA A 595 50.00 1.49 16.19
CA ALA A 595 49.00 1.27 17.22
C ALA A 595 47.96 0.21 16.83
N GLN A 596 47.49 0.22 15.57
CA GLN A 596 46.56 -0.78 15.03
C GLN A 596 47.17 -2.19 15.07
N LYS A 597 48.43 -2.34 14.62
CA LYS A 597 49.13 -3.64 14.65
C LYS A 597 49.31 -4.16 16.08
N LYS A 598 49.80 -3.32 16.99
CA LYS A 598 49.96 -3.67 18.41
C LYS A 598 48.63 -4.04 19.07
N LEU A 599 47.55 -3.35 18.76
CA LEU A 599 46.22 -3.66 19.30
C LEU A 599 45.71 -5.02 18.81
N LEU A 600 45.84 -5.31 17.51
CA LEU A 600 45.45 -6.61 16.95
C LEU A 600 46.29 -7.76 17.50
N GLU A 601 47.58 -7.55 17.73
CA GLU A 601 48.47 -8.53 18.38
C GLU A 601 48.08 -8.76 19.85
N THR A 602 47.76 -7.69 20.59
CA THR A 602 47.42 -7.74 22.02
C THR A 602 46.06 -8.41 22.27
N LEU A 603 45.10 -8.24 21.36
CA LEU A 603 43.75 -8.83 21.49
C LEU A 603 43.74 -10.34 21.24
N GLY A 604 44.73 -10.89 20.54
CA GLY A 604 44.88 -12.33 20.30
C GLY A 604 43.60 -13.00 19.78
N ARG A 605 43.22 -14.15 20.34
CA ARG A 605 41.95 -14.88 20.08
C ARG A 605 40.84 -14.58 21.11
N ASN A 606 40.94 -13.48 21.86
CA ASN A 606 39.92 -13.17 22.86
C ASN A 606 38.64 -12.66 22.17
N SER A 607 37.62 -13.52 22.07
CA SER A 607 36.37 -13.22 21.35
C SER A 607 35.62 -12.02 21.93
N ASP A 608 35.63 -11.82 23.25
CA ASP A 608 34.91 -10.72 23.90
C ASP A 608 35.61 -9.38 23.62
N ALA A 609 36.94 -9.35 23.77
CA ALA A 609 37.72 -8.14 23.51
C ALA A 609 37.68 -7.73 22.02
N GLN A 610 37.65 -8.70 21.11
CA GLN A 610 37.46 -8.44 19.67
C GLN A 610 36.06 -7.90 19.36
N GLN A 611 35.01 -8.49 19.94
CA GLN A 611 33.65 -8.00 19.76
C GLN A 611 33.49 -6.56 20.28
N GLN A 612 34.10 -6.24 21.42
CA GLN A 612 34.13 -4.88 21.96
C GLN A 612 34.90 -3.91 21.05
N LEU A 613 35.99 -4.34 20.43
CA LEU A 613 36.72 -3.52 19.46
C LEU A 613 35.85 -3.19 18.24
N VAL A 614 35.15 -4.18 17.67
CA VAL A 614 34.26 -3.97 16.51
C VAL A 614 33.14 -3.00 16.86
N GLN A 615 32.51 -3.17 18.03
CA GLN A 615 31.46 -2.26 18.50
C GLN A 615 31.97 -0.82 18.64
N LEU A 616 33.16 -0.64 19.22
CA LEU A 616 33.78 0.67 19.35
C LEU A 616 34.12 1.29 17.99
N LEU A 617 34.67 0.51 17.05
CA LEU A 617 34.97 1.01 15.71
C LEU A 617 33.70 1.44 14.97
N VAL A 618 32.59 0.71 15.11
CA VAL A 618 31.30 1.12 14.52
C VAL A 618 30.79 2.45 15.09
N LEU A 619 31.03 2.71 16.38
CA LEU A 619 30.65 3.97 17.03
C LEU A 619 31.58 5.14 16.70
N MET A 620 32.86 4.86 16.40
CA MET A 620 33.88 5.87 16.14
C MET A 620 33.96 6.23 14.65
N PRO A 621 33.86 7.51 14.26
CA PRO A 621 33.98 7.93 12.86
C PRO A 621 35.37 7.66 12.29
N ALA A 622 35.42 7.05 11.10
CA ALA A 622 36.67 6.67 10.42
C ALA A 622 37.56 7.89 10.07
N ALA A 623 36.97 9.08 9.91
CA ALA A 623 37.70 10.32 9.65
C ALA A 623 38.75 10.67 10.72
N TYR A 624 38.62 10.09 11.92
CA TYR A 624 39.54 10.30 13.04
C TYR A 624 40.42 9.08 13.32
N ASP A 625 40.53 8.11 12.40
CA ASP A 625 41.24 6.85 12.65
C ASP A 625 42.72 7.04 13.03
N ALA A 626 43.36 8.12 12.56
CA ALA A 626 44.71 8.52 12.99
C ALA A 626 44.82 8.73 14.52
N LEU A 627 43.74 9.15 15.18
CA LEU A 627 43.67 9.31 16.64
C LEU A 627 42.87 8.19 17.32
N ASN A 628 41.92 7.55 16.62
CA ASN A 628 41.11 6.47 17.17
C ASN A 628 41.97 5.25 17.49
N TRP A 629 42.91 4.84 16.62
CA TRP A 629 43.71 3.64 16.85
C TRP A 629 44.63 3.75 18.06
N PRO A 630 45.40 4.86 18.26
CA PRO A 630 46.17 5.06 19.49
C PRO A 630 45.28 5.19 20.75
N SER A 631 44.11 5.82 20.64
CA SER A 631 43.14 5.88 21.75
C SER A 631 42.60 4.51 22.14
N LEU A 632 42.27 3.67 21.15
CA LEU A 632 41.77 2.32 21.39
C LEU A 632 42.85 1.42 22.00
N LEU A 633 44.09 1.51 21.51
CA LEU A 633 45.22 0.78 22.11
C LEU A 633 45.34 1.08 23.61
N PHE A 634 45.33 2.36 23.98
CA PHE A 634 45.40 2.76 25.38
C PHE A 634 44.21 2.25 26.21
N VAL A 635 42.99 2.33 25.66
CA VAL A 635 41.77 1.90 26.36
C VAL A 635 41.75 0.39 26.60
N PHE A 636 42.24 -0.40 25.65
CA PHE A 636 42.37 -1.85 25.82
C PHE A 636 43.53 -2.22 26.76
N GLU A 637 44.64 -1.48 26.75
CA GLU A 637 45.74 -1.66 27.73
C GLU A 637 45.32 -1.35 29.17
N LYS A 638 44.36 -0.43 29.36
CA LYS A 638 43.80 -0.05 30.67
C LYS A 638 42.55 -0.83 31.06
N ASP A 639 42.10 -1.77 30.24
CA ASP A 639 40.88 -2.57 30.44
C ASP A 639 39.61 -1.72 30.63
N GLN A 640 39.46 -0.67 29.82
CA GLN A 640 38.32 0.26 29.85
C GLN A 640 37.42 0.29 28.58
N PRO A 641 37.34 -0.75 27.72
CA PRO A 641 36.57 -0.66 26.46
C PRO A 641 35.06 -0.45 26.69
N LYS A 642 34.50 -1.01 27.78
CA LYS A 642 33.09 -0.82 28.15
C LYS A 642 32.79 0.61 28.59
N ALA A 643 33.69 1.23 29.36
CA ALA A 643 33.55 2.60 29.81
C ALA A 643 33.57 3.59 28.63
N LEU A 644 34.45 3.36 27.64
CA LEU A 644 34.46 4.16 26.42
C LEU A 644 33.17 3.99 25.63
N ARG A 645 32.67 2.76 25.50
CA ARG A 645 31.42 2.46 24.78
C ARG A 645 30.23 3.17 25.41
N GLU A 646 30.08 3.10 26.72
CA GLU A 646 29.01 3.78 27.45
C GLU A 646 29.13 5.31 27.32
N HIS A 647 30.36 5.84 27.40
CA HIS A 647 30.60 7.28 27.23
C HIS A 647 30.28 7.79 25.82
N LEU A 648 30.53 6.99 24.78
CA LEU A 648 30.16 7.33 23.40
C LEU A 648 28.64 7.27 23.15
N LEU A 649 27.89 6.58 24.01
CA LEU A 649 26.43 6.47 23.93
C LEU A 649 25.68 7.46 24.85
N ALA A 650 26.36 8.06 25.83
CA ALA A 650 25.72 8.78 26.93
C ALA A 650 25.22 10.19 26.60
N ASP A 651 25.68 10.85 25.52
CA ASP A 651 25.25 12.23 25.22
C ASP A 651 25.32 12.58 23.72
N ALA A 652 24.15 12.87 23.13
CA ALA A 652 23.97 13.25 21.71
C ALA A 652 24.37 14.69 21.40
N SER A 653 24.48 15.54 22.42
CA SER A 653 24.58 16.99 22.28
C SER A 653 26.02 17.51 22.12
N ILE A 654 27.01 16.64 22.30
CA ILE A 654 28.44 16.97 22.33
C ILE A 654 29.12 16.40 21.09
N SER A 655 30.00 17.18 20.45
CA SER A 655 30.74 16.71 19.29
C SER A 655 31.65 15.50 19.63
N PHE A 656 31.83 14.56 18.70
CA PHE A 656 32.68 13.38 18.92
C PHE A 656 34.08 13.73 19.45
N LEU A 657 34.67 14.84 18.96
CA LEU A 657 35.96 15.34 19.42
C LEU A 657 35.96 15.78 20.89
N GLU A 658 34.90 16.46 21.32
CA GLU A 658 34.75 16.88 22.72
C GLU A 658 34.42 15.69 23.63
N LEU A 659 33.67 14.70 23.14
CA LEU A 659 33.43 13.45 23.86
C LEU A 659 34.72 12.68 24.11
N MET A 660 35.54 12.47 23.08
CA MET A 660 36.83 11.78 23.18
C MET A 660 37.82 12.52 24.09
N LEU A 661 37.81 13.86 24.05
CA LEU A 661 38.67 14.69 24.89
C LEU A 661 38.22 14.67 26.36
N LYS A 662 36.92 14.79 26.64
CA LYS A 662 36.36 14.63 28.00
C LYS A 662 36.65 13.24 28.55
N PHE A 663 36.50 12.20 27.73
CA PHE A 663 36.85 10.84 28.12
C PHE A 663 38.35 10.73 28.46
N GLY A 664 39.20 11.30 27.61
CA GLY A 664 40.65 11.28 27.79
C GLY A 664 41.12 12.06 29.02
N GLU A 665 40.51 13.19 29.34
CA GLU A 665 40.80 13.96 30.56
C GLU A 665 40.34 13.23 31.83
N SER A 666 39.22 12.51 31.75
CA SER A 666 38.65 11.79 32.91
C SER A 666 39.33 10.43 33.15
N ASN A 667 39.81 9.78 32.09
CA ASN A 667 40.35 8.41 32.13
C ASN A 667 41.86 8.33 31.86
N GLY A 668 42.55 9.48 31.78
CA GLY A 668 44.01 9.56 31.84
C GLY A 668 44.75 9.28 30.53
N PHE A 669 44.22 9.71 29.38
CA PHE A 669 44.96 9.63 28.10
C PHE A 669 46.34 10.31 28.19
N PRO A 670 47.37 9.82 27.48
CA PRO A 670 48.67 10.48 27.44
C PRO A 670 48.57 11.96 27.05
N THR A 671 49.40 12.82 27.64
CA THR A 671 49.37 14.27 27.42
C THR A 671 49.54 14.65 25.95
N GLU A 672 50.33 13.88 25.21
CA GLU A 672 50.55 14.02 23.76
C GLU A 672 49.27 13.72 22.95
N LEU A 673 48.55 12.66 23.31
CA LEU A 673 47.30 12.27 22.68
C LEU A 673 46.16 13.26 22.98
N GLN A 674 46.09 13.76 24.22
CA GLN A 674 45.17 14.84 24.59
C GLN A 674 45.47 16.13 23.82
N ALA A 675 46.75 16.47 23.65
CA ALA A 675 47.16 17.64 22.87
C ALA A 675 46.80 17.48 21.38
N ALA A 676 46.88 16.27 20.82
CA ALA A 676 46.48 15.98 19.44
C ALA A 676 44.96 16.13 19.23
N TRP A 677 44.13 15.60 20.13
CA TRP A 677 42.68 15.82 20.12
C TRP A 677 42.31 17.31 20.29
N LYS A 678 42.98 18.03 21.22
CA LYS A 678 42.81 19.49 21.40
C LYS A 678 43.18 20.27 20.15
N LYS A 679 44.30 19.95 19.51
CA LYS A 679 44.75 20.60 18.27
C LYS A 679 43.75 20.40 17.13
N ARG A 680 43.17 19.21 17.01
CA ARG A 680 42.14 18.93 15.99
C ARG A 680 40.82 19.66 16.25
N LEU A 681 40.38 19.74 17.50
CA LEU A 681 39.22 20.53 17.89
C LEU A 681 39.42 22.03 17.55
N THR A 682 40.58 22.59 17.86
CA THR A 682 40.90 24.00 17.56
C THR A 682 41.04 24.26 16.05
N ALA A 683 41.58 23.31 15.28
CA ALA A 683 41.69 23.43 13.83
C ALA A 683 40.33 23.43 13.12
N LEU A 684 39.37 22.65 13.63
CA LEU A 684 37.98 22.67 13.15
C LEU A 684 37.29 24.00 13.46
N ARG A 685 37.48 24.54 14.68
CA ARG A 685 36.93 25.85 15.06
C ARG A 685 37.52 27.03 14.25
N ARG A 686 38.75 26.91 13.74
CA ARG A 686 39.40 27.94 12.90
C ARG A 686 39.05 27.88 11.40
N ARG A 687 38.58 26.74 10.90
CA ARG A 687 38.16 26.59 9.48
C ARG A 687 36.69 26.99 9.24
N GLY A 688 35.94 27.30 10.30
CA GLY A 688 34.56 27.81 10.26
C GLY A 688 34.43 29.27 10.68
N GLY A 689 35.52 30.05 10.64
CA GLY A 689 35.53 31.50 10.84
C GLY A 689 35.56 32.26 9.52
#